data_AF-A0A7W1YJ17-F1
#
_entry.id   AF-A0A7W1YJ17-F1
#
_cell.length_a   1.000
_cell.length_b   1.000
_cell.length_c   1.000
_cell.angle_alpha   90.00
_cell.angle_beta   90.00
_cell.angle_gamma   90.00
#
_symmetry.space_group_name_H-M   'P 1'
#
loop_
_entity.id
_entity.type
_entity.pdbx_description
1 polymer ?
#
loop_
_entity_poly.entity_id
_entity_poly.type
_entity_poly.pdbx_seq_one_letter_code
_entity_poly.pdbx_strand_id
1 'polypeptide(L)'
;ASTVAPAATAVSASAPAGADKAAGRIAEKAAENTADKPADHPENGDKPEPANAAPESLDVAGALAALAGADEAAAPTTVAAWDKALFAKDGTIVRGAYVRACASVDTPDVDHRLGPAWSAFHGGAAKPAQEKKPDDKTADDKAPASPAGGAAFPEILLRHPDGEYVWKEKGAKAVDWTGHGGQVLFAPDKPSDPGIDRMTFIWSYHENHGAAKFWHVYLLKPGIDTKDGGQWWSGLPDPCVTTPAFTAAAGKDLVRTATAIGRARACWANNGVIAFRNGLITYDGSGNSGDPGKPLQLPPGKVPTAVAMTNSAEFALITVWDVNTLKGQVAVIAMKTINWMQPTNGFFGDMKLLGFIDLPKDLRCPSGICAGSDSPFGKEIENADIHDAAKRAKMQDDPAVAATRGFAVVISRAENRACFIDLAPLFQWVRANRLGPAKLFAVTEKPGPDPKEWPFTFAVAPLAKPKVVATIAIEQPTAVMNGFKDGDPGYGSKAVIATMDGKLVLMEVGQLGLASAKAGPIAPVGVLRIGRNPTSFGLGQHDLGPANSFFVTSRGDRSVHWVKVVGNTFVPIKTLRDKRLIDPVAVEPMSARWADVISVADFKGRQVVNYLIRPLTPWYEPLFGGLGEKGDADFECTGIAKIPGYPYAVSGAEVP
;
A
#
# COMPACT_ATOMS: atom_id res chain seq x y z
N ALA A 1 -41.30 -48.30 25.99
CA ALA A 1 -40.61 -49.33 25.19
C ALA A 1 -40.50 -48.83 23.75
N SER A 2 -39.30 -48.97 23.17
CA SER A 2 -38.82 -48.60 21.82
C SER A 2 -38.96 -47.15 21.34
N THR A 3 -37.87 -46.43 21.58
CA THR A 3 -37.33 -45.27 20.85
C THR A 3 -37.07 -45.56 19.37
N VAL A 4 -37.38 -44.61 18.48
CA VAL A 4 -36.90 -44.56 17.09
C VAL A 4 -35.92 -43.40 16.97
N ALA A 5 -34.66 -43.72 16.64
CA ALA A 5 -33.58 -42.79 16.37
C ALA A 5 -33.55 -42.40 14.88
N PRO A 6 -33.12 -41.18 14.51
CA PRO A 6 -32.79 -40.86 13.12
C PRO A 6 -31.34 -41.26 12.79
N ALA A 7 -31.18 -41.83 11.59
CA ALA A 7 -29.93 -42.33 11.05
C ALA A 7 -28.92 -41.19 10.79
N ALA A 8 -27.69 -41.40 11.28
CA ALA A 8 -26.53 -40.58 10.98
C ALA A 8 -25.93 -41.01 9.63
N THR A 9 -25.81 -40.07 8.69
CA THR A 9 -25.05 -40.23 7.45
C THR A 9 -23.58 -40.02 7.75
N ALA A 10 -22.80 -41.11 7.73
CA ALA A 10 -21.35 -41.07 7.86
C ALA A 10 -20.72 -40.48 6.58
N VAL A 11 -20.07 -39.32 6.70
CA VAL A 11 -19.12 -38.83 5.70
C VAL A 11 -17.74 -39.36 6.11
N SER A 12 -17.22 -40.32 5.33
CA SER A 12 -15.87 -40.84 5.51
C SER A 12 -14.85 -39.77 5.13
N ALA A 13 -14.09 -39.29 6.11
CA ALA A 13 -12.90 -38.48 5.88
C ALA A 13 -11.78 -39.38 5.34
N SER A 14 -11.41 -39.21 4.08
CA SER A 14 -10.18 -39.76 3.52
C SER A 14 -9.00 -38.86 3.95
N ALA A 15 -8.10 -39.40 4.76
CA ALA A 15 -6.83 -38.78 5.09
C ALA A 15 -5.93 -38.68 3.84
N PRO A 16 -5.22 -37.55 3.60
CA PRO A 16 -4.16 -37.54 2.61
C PRO A 16 -2.89 -38.17 3.22
N ALA A 17 -2.56 -39.36 2.74
CA ALA A 17 -1.23 -39.93 2.89
C ALA A 17 -0.24 -39.13 2.02
N GLY A 18 0.76 -38.51 2.63
CA GLY A 18 1.78 -37.78 1.87
C GLY A 18 2.61 -36.78 2.65
N ALA A 19 3.04 -37.12 3.87
CA ALA A 19 3.94 -36.28 4.66
C ALA A 19 5.18 -37.09 5.06
N ASP A 20 6.02 -37.46 4.08
CA ASP A 20 7.35 -38.05 4.36
C ASP A 20 8.35 -38.00 3.18
N LYS A 21 8.19 -37.09 2.21
CA LYS A 21 9.11 -36.97 1.05
C LYS A 21 9.59 -35.55 0.73
N ALA A 22 9.69 -34.68 1.72
CA ALA A 22 10.18 -33.30 1.52
C ALA A 22 11.53 -32.97 2.22
N ALA A 23 12.12 -33.89 2.99
CA ALA A 23 13.37 -33.62 3.73
C ALA A 23 14.66 -34.19 3.07
N GLY A 24 14.58 -34.77 1.87
CA GLY A 24 15.69 -35.53 1.26
C GLY A 24 16.28 -34.99 -0.05
N ARG A 25 16.01 -33.73 -0.46
CA ARG A 25 16.44 -33.20 -1.78
C ARG A 25 17.20 -31.87 -1.74
N ILE A 26 17.83 -31.53 -0.62
CA ILE A 26 18.65 -30.30 -0.50
C ILE A 26 20.16 -30.59 -0.33
N ALA A 27 20.59 -31.86 -0.26
CA ALA A 27 21.99 -32.19 0.04
C ALA A 27 22.83 -32.77 -1.13
N GLU A 28 22.34 -32.77 -2.37
CA GLU A 28 23.07 -33.43 -3.47
C GLU A 28 22.99 -32.61 -4.77
N LYS A 29 23.64 -31.44 -4.78
CA LYS A 29 24.06 -30.72 -6.00
C LYS A 29 25.10 -29.62 -5.73
N ALA A 30 25.98 -29.88 -4.75
CA ALA A 30 27.11 -29.02 -4.42
C ALA A 30 28.42 -29.80 -4.52
N ALA A 31 28.65 -30.45 -5.66
CA ALA A 31 29.97 -30.98 -6.06
C ALA A 31 29.86 -31.47 -7.51
N GLU A 32 30.18 -30.62 -8.48
CA GLU A 32 30.73 -30.96 -9.80
C GLU A 32 30.67 -29.72 -10.71
N ASN A 33 31.79 -29.01 -10.81
CA ASN A 33 32.31 -28.47 -12.08
C ASN A 33 33.58 -27.66 -11.81
N THR A 34 34.70 -28.37 -11.83
CA THR A 34 36.02 -27.80 -12.11
C THR A 34 36.42 -28.20 -13.53
N ALA A 35 36.98 -27.22 -14.24
CA ALA A 35 37.67 -27.31 -15.54
C ALA A 35 36.79 -27.37 -16.80
N ASP A 36 36.74 -26.25 -17.53
CA ASP A 36 37.31 -26.22 -18.88
C ASP A 36 37.55 -24.78 -19.37
N LYS A 37 38.70 -24.55 -20.00
CA LYS A 37 39.10 -23.30 -20.66
C LYS A 37 38.28 -23.11 -21.94
N PRO A 38 37.88 -21.88 -22.33
CA PRO A 38 37.42 -21.62 -23.67
C PRO A 38 38.58 -21.43 -24.65
N ALA A 39 38.43 -22.01 -25.83
CA ALA A 39 39.29 -21.83 -27.00
C ALA A 39 38.99 -20.51 -27.72
N ASP A 40 40.05 -19.90 -28.25
CA ASP A 40 40.04 -18.74 -29.14
C ASP A 40 39.31 -19.01 -30.46
N HIS A 41 38.59 -17.99 -30.98
CA HIS A 41 38.45 -17.63 -32.41
C HIS A 41 37.36 -16.55 -32.62
N PRO A 42 37.35 -15.78 -33.72
CA PRO A 42 38.24 -14.66 -34.05
C PRO A 42 37.48 -13.31 -34.14
N GLU A 43 38.24 -12.22 -34.05
CA GLU A 43 37.78 -10.85 -34.28
C GLU A 43 37.22 -10.66 -35.70
N ASN A 44 36.00 -10.12 -35.81
CA ASN A 44 35.53 -9.45 -37.01
C ASN A 44 35.12 -8.03 -36.62
N GLY A 45 35.86 -7.06 -37.16
CA GLY A 45 35.64 -5.65 -36.96
C GLY A 45 34.48 -5.14 -37.78
N ASP A 46 33.62 -4.36 -37.12
CA ASP A 46 32.76 -3.37 -37.76
C ASP A 46 32.86 -2.06 -36.95
N LYS A 47 33.12 -0.97 -37.66
CA LYS A 47 33.29 0.38 -37.10
C LYS A 47 32.00 0.87 -36.43
N PRO A 48 32.05 1.46 -35.22
CA PRO A 48 30.91 2.13 -34.64
C PRO A 48 30.67 3.49 -35.30
N GLU A 49 29.44 3.70 -35.81
CA GLU A 49 28.90 5.03 -36.11
C GLU A 49 28.65 5.82 -34.80
N PRO A 50 28.70 7.16 -34.84
CA PRO A 50 28.86 7.97 -33.63
C PRO A 50 27.60 7.95 -32.75
N ALA A 51 27.81 7.62 -31.48
CA ALA A 51 26.82 7.74 -30.43
C ALA A 51 26.28 9.18 -30.38
N ASN A 52 24.97 9.33 -30.55
CA ASN A 52 24.27 10.53 -30.09
C ASN A 52 24.61 10.72 -28.62
N ALA A 53 25.28 11.83 -28.29
CA ALA A 53 25.62 12.19 -26.93
C ALA A 53 24.36 12.11 -26.05
N ALA A 54 24.38 11.24 -25.05
CA ALA A 54 23.38 11.22 -24.01
C ALA A 54 23.34 12.61 -23.36
N PRO A 55 22.16 13.23 -23.16
CA PRO A 55 22.09 14.48 -22.43
C PRO A 55 22.72 14.27 -21.05
N GLU A 56 23.61 15.18 -20.66
CA GLU A 56 24.32 15.15 -19.38
C GLU A 56 23.32 14.87 -18.25
N SER A 57 23.53 13.77 -17.54
CA SER A 57 22.69 13.39 -16.41
C SER A 57 22.80 14.47 -15.34
N LEU A 58 21.69 15.13 -15.01
CA LEU A 58 21.62 16.01 -13.85
C LEU A 58 21.98 15.18 -12.62
N ASP A 59 23.10 15.53 -12.00
CA ASP A 59 23.49 15.04 -10.69
C ASP A 59 22.42 15.52 -9.70
N VAL A 60 21.42 14.68 -9.42
CA VAL A 60 20.36 14.98 -8.45
C VAL A 60 20.97 15.20 -7.06
N ALA A 61 22.10 14.54 -6.74
CA ALA A 61 22.85 14.78 -5.51
C ALA A 61 23.43 16.20 -5.51
N GLY A 62 24.07 16.62 -6.59
CA GLY A 62 24.60 17.96 -6.81
C GLY A 62 23.54 19.04 -6.86
N ALA A 63 22.38 18.77 -7.47
CA ALA A 63 21.22 19.66 -7.48
C ALA A 63 20.62 19.83 -6.07
N LEU A 64 20.60 18.76 -5.27
CA LEU A 64 20.20 18.83 -3.85
C LEU A 64 21.25 19.55 -3.01
N ALA A 65 22.54 19.30 -3.24
CA ALA A 65 23.63 19.99 -2.56
C ALA A 65 23.66 21.50 -2.88
N ALA A 66 23.33 21.88 -4.11
CA ALA A 66 23.16 23.28 -4.51
C ALA A 66 21.93 23.95 -3.87
N LEU A 67 20.93 23.17 -3.48
CA LEU A 67 19.74 23.64 -2.75
C LEU A 67 19.94 23.66 -1.22
N ALA A 68 20.94 22.97 -0.69
CA ALA A 68 21.25 22.91 0.74
C ALA A 68 21.73 24.26 1.33
N GLY A 69 21.89 25.30 0.50
CA GLY A 69 22.15 26.68 0.92
C GLY A 69 21.03 27.68 0.60
N ALA A 70 19.88 27.22 0.09
CA ALA A 70 18.72 28.08 -0.10
C ALA A 70 17.98 28.23 1.24
N ASP A 71 17.67 29.46 1.64
CA ASP A 71 16.95 29.77 2.87
C ASP A 71 15.72 28.86 3.02
N GLU A 72 15.59 28.25 4.20
CA GLU A 72 14.42 27.46 4.58
C GLU A 72 13.19 28.36 4.49
N ALA A 73 12.38 28.17 3.44
CA ALA A 73 11.13 28.90 3.30
C ALA A 73 10.25 28.55 4.51
N ALA A 74 9.87 29.56 5.30
CA ALA A 74 9.01 29.37 6.45
C ALA A 74 7.74 28.58 6.04
N ALA A 75 7.32 27.64 6.88
CA ALA A 75 6.13 26.85 6.63
C ALA A 75 4.92 27.77 6.34
N PRO A 76 4.07 27.44 5.35
CA PRO A 76 2.95 28.27 4.98
C PRO A 76 2.05 28.53 6.18
N THR A 77 1.73 29.80 6.43
CA THR A 77 0.90 30.21 7.57
C THR A 77 -0.60 29.98 7.33
N THR A 78 -1.00 29.58 6.12
CA THR A 78 -2.40 29.31 5.76
C THR A 78 -2.54 28.05 4.91
N VAL A 79 -3.66 27.34 5.09
CA VAL A 79 -4.05 26.14 4.33
C VAL A 79 -4.09 26.42 2.81
N ALA A 80 -4.61 27.59 2.43
CA ALA A 80 -4.71 28.00 1.03
C ALA A 80 -3.34 28.35 0.39
N ALA A 81 -2.27 28.50 1.16
CA ALA A 81 -0.93 28.78 0.67
C ALA A 81 -0.03 27.56 0.62
N TRP A 82 -0.52 26.38 1.04
CA TRP A 82 0.31 25.24 1.37
C TRP A 82 1.31 24.87 0.26
N ASP A 83 0.85 24.65 -0.97
CA ASP A 83 1.74 24.30 -2.09
C ASP A 83 2.04 25.48 -3.04
N LYS A 84 1.65 26.71 -2.69
CA LYS A 84 1.80 27.87 -3.59
C LYS A 84 3.25 28.18 -3.96
N ALA A 85 4.19 27.83 -3.08
CA ALA A 85 5.62 28.06 -3.31
C ALA A 85 6.20 27.28 -4.50
N LEU A 86 5.50 26.25 -4.99
CA LEU A 86 5.90 25.50 -6.19
C LEU A 86 5.73 26.32 -7.48
N PHE A 87 4.91 27.37 -7.45
CA PHE A 87 4.54 28.14 -8.63
C PHE A 87 4.84 29.63 -8.45
N ALA A 88 5.37 30.25 -9.50
CA ALA A 88 5.42 31.70 -9.60
C ALA A 88 4.00 32.25 -9.84
N LYS A 89 3.84 33.58 -9.75
CA LYS A 89 2.54 34.25 -9.92
C LYS A 89 1.89 33.99 -11.28
N ASP A 90 2.69 33.67 -12.30
CA ASP A 90 2.24 33.34 -13.65
C ASP A 90 1.91 31.84 -13.85
N GLY A 91 2.01 31.02 -12.79
CA GLY A 91 1.75 29.58 -12.83
C GLY A 91 2.93 28.72 -13.34
N THR A 92 4.08 29.35 -13.65
CA THR A 92 5.30 28.61 -13.98
C THR A 92 5.90 27.94 -12.74
N ILE A 93 6.55 26.79 -12.93
CA ILE A 93 7.20 26.07 -11.82
C ILE A 93 8.44 26.83 -11.36
N VAL A 94 8.54 27.04 -10.05
CA VAL A 94 9.78 27.48 -9.40
C VAL A 94 10.69 26.26 -9.22
N ARG A 95 11.66 26.09 -10.13
CA ARG A 95 12.50 24.87 -10.21
C ARG A 95 13.13 24.47 -8.88
N GLY A 96 13.67 25.42 -8.11
CA GLY A 96 14.29 25.13 -6.81
C GLY A 96 13.30 24.57 -5.79
N ALA A 97 12.12 25.20 -5.66
CA ALA A 97 11.05 24.72 -4.79
C ALA A 97 10.52 23.35 -5.23
N TYR A 98 10.39 23.14 -6.54
CA TYR A 98 9.97 21.87 -7.13
C TYR A 98 10.94 20.73 -6.81
N VAL A 99 12.24 20.94 -7.03
CA VAL A 99 13.26 19.92 -6.73
C VAL A 99 13.34 19.64 -5.22
N ARG A 100 13.28 20.68 -4.37
CA ARG A 100 13.29 20.51 -2.91
C ARG A 100 12.08 19.70 -2.44
N ALA A 101 10.88 20.07 -2.87
CA ALA A 101 9.65 19.41 -2.47
C ALA A 101 9.60 17.92 -2.88
N CYS A 102 10.15 17.57 -4.04
CA CYS A 102 10.14 16.19 -4.50
C CYS A 102 11.27 15.34 -3.92
N ALA A 103 12.44 15.91 -3.62
CA ALA A 103 13.59 15.09 -3.27
C ALA A 103 13.90 15.09 -1.77
N SER A 104 13.43 16.08 -1.02
CA SER A 104 13.66 16.14 0.42
C SER A 104 12.79 15.13 1.19
N VAL A 105 13.41 14.58 2.23
CA VAL A 105 12.84 13.65 3.22
C VAL A 105 13.11 14.14 4.64
N ASP A 106 13.61 15.37 4.77
CA ASP A 106 13.72 16.02 6.07
C ASP A 106 12.35 16.12 6.71
N THR A 107 12.34 16.06 8.04
CA THR A 107 11.10 16.05 8.83
C THR A 107 10.16 17.21 8.45
N PRO A 108 10.61 18.47 8.30
CA PRO A 108 9.74 19.57 7.87
C PRO A 108 9.12 19.37 6.47
N ASP A 109 9.86 18.78 5.54
CA ASP A 109 9.40 18.56 4.17
C ASP A 109 8.44 17.37 4.08
N VAL A 110 8.61 16.35 4.91
CA VAL A 110 7.61 15.29 5.12
C VAL A 110 6.35 15.88 5.77
N ASP A 111 6.50 16.69 6.82
CA ASP A 111 5.40 17.40 7.52
C ASP A 111 4.56 18.21 6.53
N HIS A 112 5.24 18.93 5.62
CA HIS A 112 4.62 19.70 4.56
C HIS A 112 3.89 18.83 3.53
N ARG A 113 4.48 17.71 3.09
CA ARG A 113 3.82 16.78 2.16
C ARG A 113 2.54 16.19 2.75
N LEU A 114 2.53 15.93 4.04
CA LEU A 114 1.35 15.43 4.76
C LEU A 114 0.25 16.51 4.97
N GLY A 115 0.48 17.76 4.58
CA GLY A 115 -0.51 18.84 4.66
C GLY A 115 -0.63 19.44 6.08
N PRO A 116 -1.58 20.35 6.34
CA PRO A 116 -1.68 21.00 7.63
C PRO A 116 -2.06 20.02 8.78
N ALA A 117 -1.37 20.14 9.91
CA ALA A 117 -1.68 19.39 11.13
C ALA A 117 -2.79 20.08 11.95
N TRP A 118 -3.23 19.44 13.04
CA TRP A 118 -4.24 19.96 13.98
C TRP A 118 -4.07 21.44 14.33
N SER A 119 -2.85 21.87 14.69
CA SER A 119 -2.57 23.25 15.13
C SER A 119 -2.92 24.32 14.08
N ALA A 120 -2.79 23.99 12.78
CA ALA A 120 -3.11 24.89 11.68
C ALA A 120 -4.62 25.15 11.55
N PHE A 121 -5.46 24.20 11.98
CA PHE A 121 -6.92 24.31 11.91
C PHE A 121 -7.57 24.78 13.22
N HIS A 122 -6.81 24.83 14.31
CA HIS A 122 -7.32 25.09 15.67
C HIS A 122 -6.60 26.24 16.39
N GLY A 123 -5.95 27.14 15.64
CA GLY A 123 -5.51 28.44 16.13
C GLY A 123 -4.45 28.42 17.24
N GLY A 124 -3.57 27.43 17.29
CA GLY A 124 -2.55 27.34 18.35
C GLY A 124 -3.12 27.25 19.78
N ALA A 125 -4.39 26.87 19.94
CA ALA A 125 -5.04 26.80 21.25
C ALA A 125 -4.25 25.87 22.20
N ALA A 126 -3.82 26.44 23.32
CA ALA A 126 -3.16 25.75 24.41
C ALA A 126 -4.00 24.56 24.90
N LYS A 127 -3.31 23.55 25.47
CA LYS A 127 -3.91 22.38 26.14
C LYS A 127 -5.16 22.79 26.93
N PRO A 128 -6.30 22.07 26.79
CA PRO A 128 -7.51 22.42 27.52
C PRO A 128 -7.27 22.34 29.04
N ALA A 129 -7.48 23.47 29.71
CA ALA A 129 -7.60 23.55 31.17
C ALA A 129 -9.02 23.10 31.59
N GLN A 130 -9.12 22.47 32.77
CA GLN A 130 -10.34 21.87 33.32
C GLN A 130 -11.55 22.82 33.29
N GLU A 131 -12.66 22.33 32.76
CA GLU A 131 -13.91 23.08 32.59
C GLU A 131 -14.82 23.00 33.83
N LYS A 132 -15.40 24.15 34.22
CA LYS A 132 -16.60 24.25 35.06
C LYS A 132 -17.85 23.99 34.20
N LYS A 133 -18.88 23.37 34.80
CA LYS A 133 -20.10 22.87 34.14
C LYS A 133 -20.97 23.97 33.45
N PRO A 134 -21.72 23.60 32.39
CA PRO A 134 -22.60 24.50 31.63
C PRO A 134 -24.11 24.30 31.87
N ASP A 135 -24.89 25.32 31.54
CA ASP A 135 -26.36 25.30 31.37
C ASP A 135 -26.77 25.41 29.87
N ASP A 136 -28.05 25.19 29.59
CA ASP A 136 -28.62 24.35 28.52
C ASP A 136 -29.33 25.09 27.35
N LYS A 137 -29.56 24.35 26.24
CA LYS A 137 -30.49 24.55 25.06
C LYS A 137 -30.00 25.44 23.88
N THR A 138 -30.29 25.20 22.58
CA THR A 138 -31.26 24.38 21.79
C THR A 138 -30.63 23.84 20.48
N ALA A 139 -31.34 22.93 19.77
CA ALA A 139 -30.95 22.22 18.55
C ALA A 139 -31.40 22.91 17.24
N ASP A 140 -30.61 22.75 16.16
CA ASP A 140 -31.01 22.52 14.75
C ASP A 140 -29.77 22.18 13.88
N ASP A 141 -29.97 21.36 12.83
CA ASP A 141 -29.07 21.01 11.69
C ASP A 141 -27.62 20.58 11.96
N LYS A 142 -27.41 19.56 12.80
CA LYS A 142 -26.05 19.07 13.11
C LYS A 142 -25.57 17.95 12.19
N ALA A 143 -24.62 18.31 11.31
CA ALA A 143 -23.47 17.45 11.02
C ALA A 143 -22.94 16.80 12.32
N PRO A 144 -22.23 15.65 12.29
CA PRO A 144 -21.42 15.29 13.44
C PRO A 144 -20.47 16.46 13.71
N ALA A 145 -20.73 17.20 14.80
CA ALA A 145 -19.91 18.33 15.18
C ALA A 145 -18.48 17.81 15.32
N SER A 146 -17.54 18.37 14.54
CA SER A 146 -16.20 18.54 15.11
C SER A 146 -16.41 19.28 16.43
N PRO A 147 -15.90 18.78 17.57
CA PRO A 147 -16.04 19.47 18.84
C PRO A 147 -15.42 20.86 18.70
N ALA A 148 -16.27 21.84 18.37
CA ALA A 148 -15.96 23.24 18.45
C ALA A 148 -15.95 23.56 19.94
N GLY A 149 -14.75 23.59 20.50
CA GLY A 149 -14.51 23.81 21.92
C GLY A 149 -13.87 22.59 22.56
N GLY A 150 -12.57 22.71 22.86
CA GLY A 150 -11.92 22.26 24.10
C GLY A 150 -12.09 20.84 24.65
N ALA A 151 -12.94 19.98 24.09
CA ALA A 151 -13.18 18.65 24.62
C ALA A 151 -11.88 17.85 24.49
N ALA A 152 -11.27 17.53 25.64
CA ALA A 152 -10.11 16.68 25.69
C ALA A 152 -10.46 15.35 24.98
N PHE A 153 -9.61 14.91 24.05
CA PHE A 153 -9.78 13.59 23.44
C PHE A 153 -9.83 12.53 24.54
N PRO A 154 -10.70 11.51 24.42
CA PRO A 154 -10.76 10.46 25.43
C PRO A 154 -9.42 9.71 25.48
N GLU A 155 -9.09 9.16 26.64
CA GLU A 155 -8.10 8.10 26.71
C GLU A 155 -8.83 6.78 26.53
N ILE A 156 -8.49 6.03 25.48
CA ILE A 156 -8.98 4.67 25.32
C ILE A 156 -8.07 3.76 26.12
N LEU A 157 -8.68 2.89 26.92
CA LEU A 157 -7.98 2.00 27.83
C LEU A 157 -7.01 1.07 27.07
N LEU A 158 -5.81 0.91 27.64
CA LEU A 158 -4.87 -0.16 27.34
C LEU A 158 -5.09 -1.29 28.36
N ARG A 159 -5.80 -2.35 27.97
CA ARG A 159 -6.19 -3.44 28.89
C ARG A 159 -4.99 -4.30 29.29
N HIS A 160 -4.18 -4.69 28.31
CA HIS A 160 -3.00 -5.53 28.48
C HIS A 160 -1.75 -4.73 28.03
N PRO A 161 -0.92 -4.24 28.97
CA PRO A 161 0.25 -3.40 28.63
C PRO A 161 1.30 -4.08 27.73
N ASP A 162 1.40 -5.40 27.82
CA ASP A 162 2.25 -6.26 26.97
C ASP A 162 1.58 -6.60 25.62
N GLY A 163 0.28 -6.32 25.48
CA GLY A 163 -0.52 -6.67 24.33
C GLY A 163 -0.86 -8.14 24.22
N GLU A 164 -0.70 -8.94 25.30
CA GLU A 164 -1.00 -10.38 25.29
C GLU A 164 -2.43 -10.67 25.74
N TYR A 165 -3.20 -11.34 24.87
CA TYR A 165 -4.59 -11.75 25.12
C TYR A 165 -4.67 -13.27 25.01
N VAL A 166 -5.01 -13.93 26.11
CA VAL A 166 -5.06 -15.39 26.20
C VAL A 166 -6.51 -15.86 26.27
N TRP A 167 -6.88 -16.76 25.36
CA TRP A 167 -8.16 -17.47 25.41
C TRP A 167 -7.93 -18.91 25.90
N LYS A 168 -8.69 -19.30 26.93
CA LYS A 168 -8.50 -20.51 27.77
C LYS A 168 -7.17 -20.47 28.52
N GLU A 169 -6.38 -21.53 28.50
CA GLU A 169 -5.11 -21.64 29.23
C GLU A 169 -3.96 -21.79 28.25
N LYS A 170 -2.97 -20.90 28.30
CA LYS A 170 -1.78 -20.95 27.44
C LYS A 170 -0.99 -22.23 27.71
N GLY A 171 -1.03 -23.16 26.76
CA GLY A 171 -0.21 -24.37 26.81
C GLY A 171 1.24 -24.13 26.41
N ALA A 172 2.06 -25.16 26.61
CA ALA A 172 3.52 -25.08 26.45
C ALA A 172 4.02 -25.31 25.01
N LYS A 173 3.16 -25.77 24.09
CA LYS A 173 3.55 -26.17 22.73
C LYS A 173 2.58 -25.61 21.70
N ALA A 174 2.92 -24.46 21.13
CA ALA A 174 2.24 -23.97 19.94
C ALA A 174 2.66 -24.81 18.71
N VAL A 175 1.71 -25.06 17.81
CA VAL A 175 1.92 -25.86 16.59
C VAL A 175 1.49 -25.13 15.32
N ASP A 176 0.73 -24.04 15.46
CA ASP A 176 0.32 -23.17 14.36
C ASP A 176 0.36 -21.70 14.78
N TRP A 177 0.65 -20.83 13.81
CA TRP A 177 0.91 -19.41 13.98
C TRP A 177 0.39 -18.64 12.77
N THR A 178 -0.07 -17.43 13.01
CA THR A 178 -0.46 -16.49 11.94
C THR A 178 -0.48 -15.09 12.50
N GLY A 179 -0.23 -14.11 11.65
CA GLY A 179 -0.25 -12.72 12.05
C GLY A 179 -0.26 -11.78 10.86
N HIS A 180 -0.02 -10.52 11.13
CA HIS A 180 0.27 -9.52 10.12
C HIS A 180 1.58 -8.83 10.41
N GLY A 181 2.32 -8.60 9.34
CA GLY A 181 3.57 -7.89 9.32
C GLY A 181 3.69 -6.98 8.13
N GLY A 182 4.73 -6.17 8.11
CA GLY A 182 5.04 -5.35 6.94
C GLY A 182 5.97 -4.23 7.31
N GLN A 183 5.84 -3.10 6.61
CA GLN A 183 6.80 -2.01 6.68
C GLN A 183 6.18 -0.76 7.28
N VAL A 184 7.01 -0.04 8.01
CA VAL A 184 6.76 1.35 8.39
C VAL A 184 7.81 2.22 7.74
N LEU A 185 7.35 3.25 7.03
CA LEU A 185 8.23 4.28 6.48
C LEU A 185 8.22 5.49 7.40
N PHE A 186 9.39 6.04 7.68
CA PHE A 186 9.56 7.16 8.59
C PHE A 186 10.65 8.12 8.14
N ALA A 187 10.51 9.39 8.54
CA ALA A 187 11.58 10.36 8.42
C ALA A 187 12.57 10.10 9.56
N PRO A 188 13.80 9.64 9.30
CA PRO A 188 14.71 9.23 10.35
C PRO A 188 15.30 10.41 11.09
N ASP A 189 15.64 10.21 12.37
CA ASP A 189 16.44 11.18 13.14
C ASP A 189 17.87 11.29 12.59
N LYS A 190 18.40 10.18 12.08
CA LYS A 190 19.77 10.07 11.56
C LYS A 190 19.73 10.02 10.03
N PRO A 191 20.46 10.90 9.32
CA PRO A 191 20.49 10.88 7.85
C PRO A 191 20.99 9.57 7.22
N SER A 192 21.75 8.75 7.97
CA SER A 192 22.27 7.47 7.49
C SER A 192 21.26 6.32 7.58
N ASP A 193 20.12 6.55 8.22
CA ASP A 193 19.09 5.55 8.40
C ASP A 193 18.19 5.50 7.15
N PRO A 194 17.90 4.31 6.61
CA PRO A 194 17.09 4.15 5.41
C PRO A 194 15.61 4.56 5.59
N GLY A 195 15.16 4.82 6.82
CA GLY A 195 13.81 5.27 7.15
C GLY A 195 12.73 4.25 6.81
N ILE A 196 13.08 2.96 6.90
CA ILE A 196 12.19 1.84 6.65
C ILE A 196 12.53 0.68 7.57
N ASP A 197 11.51 0.24 8.31
CA ASP A 197 11.61 -0.85 9.28
C ASP A 197 10.57 -1.92 8.97
N ARG A 198 10.91 -3.18 9.28
CA ARG A 198 9.94 -4.27 9.22
C ARG A 198 9.36 -4.52 10.60
N MET A 199 8.03 -4.50 10.70
CA MET A 199 7.30 -4.63 11.96
C MET A 199 6.36 -5.82 11.96
N THR A 200 6.18 -6.41 13.14
CA THR A 200 5.00 -7.20 13.48
C THR A 200 3.91 -6.25 13.94
N PHE A 201 2.73 -6.35 13.37
CA PHE A 201 1.58 -5.54 13.79
C PHE A 201 0.67 -6.33 14.72
N ILE A 202 0.31 -7.54 14.33
CA ILE A 202 -0.43 -8.50 15.17
C ILE A 202 0.15 -9.89 14.95
N TRP A 203 0.15 -10.71 15.99
CA TRP A 203 0.61 -12.09 15.91
C TRP A 203 -0.28 -12.98 16.75
N SER A 204 -0.45 -14.24 16.37
CA SER A 204 -1.23 -15.19 17.15
C SER A 204 -0.71 -16.61 16.98
N TYR A 205 -0.91 -17.43 18.00
CA TYR A 205 -0.45 -18.82 18.01
C TYR A 205 -1.32 -19.72 18.92
N HIS A 206 -1.39 -21.01 18.59
CA HIS A 206 -2.30 -21.96 19.25
C HIS A 206 -1.84 -23.43 19.20
N GLU A 207 -2.49 -24.29 20.01
CA GLU A 207 -2.27 -25.75 20.06
C GLU A 207 -3.34 -26.52 19.27
N ASN A 208 -3.00 -26.93 18.04
CA ASN A 208 -3.62 -27.96 17.16
C ASN A 208 -5.07 -27.70 16.70
N HIS A 209 -5.54 -28.29 15.61
CA HIS A 209 -6.95 -28.16 15.16
C HIS A 209 -7.91 -29.14 15.89
N GLY A 210 -7.76 -29.36 17.19
CA GLY A 210 -8.46 -30.42 17.94
C GLY A 210 -9.20 -29.97 19.20
N ALA A 211 -10.39 -30.53 19.46
CA ALA A 211 -11.34 -30.06 20.48
C ALA A 211 -10.95 -30.28 21.96
N ALA A 212 -9.89 -31.04 22.27
CA ALA A 212 -9.63 -31.47 23.65
C ALA A 212 -8.74 -30.54 24.49
N LYS A 213 -7.86 -29.74 23.85
CA LYS A 213 -6.91 -28.82 24.53
C LYS A 213 -6.59 -27.57 23.69
N PHE A 214 -7.60 -27.03 23.02
CA PHE A 214 -7.41 -25.84 22.19
C PHE A 214 -7.30 -24.59 23.07
N TRP A 215 -6.20 -23.85 22.95
CA TRP A 215 -6.01 -22.50 23.52
C TRP A 215 -5.45 -21.59 22.44
N HIS A 216 -5.62 -20.29 22.60
CA HIS A 216 -5.16 -19.30 21.62
C HIS A 216 -4.54 -18.10 22.34
N VAL A 217 -3.40 -17.63 21.84
CA VAL A 217 -2.77 -16.40 22.30
C VAL A 217 -2.72 -15.40 21.16
N TYR A 218 -3.11 -14.16 21.43
CA TYR A 218 -2.93 -13.02 20.55
C TYR A 218 -1.90 -12.05 21.15
N LEU A 219 -0.95 -11.63 20.33
CA LEU A 219 -0.03 -10.54 20.61
C LEU A 219 -0.43 -9.37 19.71
N LEU A 220 -1.13 -8.40 20.30
CA LEU A 220 -1.79 -7.32 19.58
C LEU A 220 -1.09 -5.97 19.70
N LYS A 221 0.02 -5.92 20.45
CA LYS A 221 0.93 -4.79 20.48
C LYS A 221 1.84 -4.84 19.24
N PRO A 222 2.00 -3.73 18.50
CA PRO A 222 2.94 -3.70 17.39
C PRO A 222 4.38 -3.76 17.94
N GLY A 223 5.29 -4.37 17.20
CA GLY A 223 6.68 -4.56 17.61
C GLY A 223 7.64 -4.64 16.43
N ILE A 224 8.87 -4.18 16.64
CA ILE A 224 9.88 -4.08 15.59
C ILE A 224 10.93 -5.18 15.70
N ASP A 225 11.39 -5.47 16.92
CA ASP A 225 12.29 -6.57 17.21
C ASP A 225 11.73 -7.43 18.36
N THR A 226 12.34 -8.58 18.62
CA THR A 226 11.88 -9.50 19.67
C THR A 226 11.93 -8.92 21.09
N LYS A 227 12.71 -7.86 21.33
CA LYS A 227 12.76 -7.16 22.62
C LYS A 227 11.57 -6.20 22.77
N ASP A 228 11.08 -5.66 21.67
CA ASP A 228 9.95 -4.74 21.59
C ASP A 228 8.60 -5.44 21.30
N GLY A 229 8.58 -6.77 21.25
CA GLY A 229 7.38 -7.59 20.98
C GLY A 229 7.19 -7.98 19.52
N GLY A 230 8.15 -7.65 18.66
CA GLY A 230 8.26 -8.13 17.29
C GLY A 230 8.63 -9.62 17.21
N GLN A 231 8.56 -10.18 16.02
CA GLN A 231 8.87 -11.59 15.74
C GLN A 231 10.26 -11.76 15.14
N TRP A 232 10.71 -13.00 15.00
CA TRP A 232 12.05 -13.34 14.49
C TRP A 232 12.36 -12.78 13.09
N TRP A 233 11.33 -12.45 12.32
CA TRP A 233 11.43 -11.91 10.97
C TRP A 233 11.28 -10.38 10.88
N SER A 234 10.92 -9.70 11.98
CA SER A 234 10.86 -8.24 12.04
C SER A 234 12.23 -7.66 12.42
N GLY A 235 12.53 -6.43 12.01
CA GLY A 235 13.87 -5.89 12.23
C GLY A 235 14.11 -4.46 11.74
N LEU A 236 15.27 -3.97 12.17
CA LEU A 236 15.80 -2.62 11.96
C LEU A 236 17.18 -2.71 11.28
N PRO A 237 17.35 -2.21 10.04
CA PRO A 237 16.31 -1.76 9.12
C PRO A 237 15.55 -2.95 8.50
N ASP A 238 14.59 -2.66 7.63
CA ASP A 238 13.97 -3.70 6.79
C ASP A 238 15.05 -4.44 5.96
N PRO A 239 15.02 -5.78 5.87
CA PRO A 239 16.01 -6.57 5.14
C PRO A 239 16.25 -6.17 3.69
N CYS A 240 15.26 -5.61 2.96
CA CYS A 240 15.46 -5.25 1.55
C CYS A 240 16.60 -4.27 1.31
N VAL A 241 16.85 -3.36 2.25
CA VAL A 241 17.90 -2.35 2.11
C VAL A 241 19.29 -2.85 2.50
N THR A 242 19.36 -4.09 3.01
CA THR A 242 20.62 -4.72 3.45
C THR A 242 21.21 -5.69 2.43
N THR A 243 20.47 -6.02 1.37
CA THR A 243 20.93 -7.02 0.40
C THR A 243 22.14 -6.53 -0.41
N PRO A 244 23.05 -7.41 -0.84
CA PRO A 244 24.15 -7.04 -1.74
C PRO A 244 23.69 -6.38 -3.04
N ALA A 245 22.57 -6.84 -3.60
CA ALA A 245 22.01 -6.27 -4.82
C ALA A 245 21.51 -4.83 -4.60
N PHE A 246 20.80 -4.58 -3.49
CA PHE A 246 20.34 -3.24 -3.14
C PHE A 246 21.50 -2.29 -2.87
N THR A 247 22.45 -2.70 -2.02
CA THR A 247 23.62 -1.88 -1.67
C THR A 247 24.49 -1.56 -2.89
N ALA A 248 24.67 -2.51 -3.82
CA ALA A 248 25.34 -2.25 -5.09
C ALA A 248 24.60 -1.24 -5.98
N ALA A 249 23.26 -1.35 -6.06
CA ALA A 249 22.44 -0.43 -6.86
C ALA A 249 22.36 0.99 -6.25
N ALA A 250 22.32 1.09 -4.92
CA ALA A 250 22.36 2.35 -4.20
C ALA A 250 23.72 3.06 -4.35
N GLY A 251 24.81 2.31 -4.50
CA GLY A 251 26.14 2.85 -4.71
C GLY A 251 26.61 3.72 -3.53
N LYS A 252 27.11 4.93 -3.82
CA LYS A 252 27.54 5.91 -2.80
C LYS A 252 26.37 6.69 -2.19
N ASP A 253 25.19 6.58 -2.79
CA ASP A 253 24.00 7.22 -2.27
C ASP A 253 23.45 6.33 -1.15
N LEU A 254 24.03 6.48 0.04
CA LEU A 254 23.76 5.66 1.22
C LEU A 254 22.33 5.91 1.72
N VAL A 255 21.40 5.27 1.03
CA VAL A 255 19.96 5.17 1.24
C VAL A 255 19.25 6.50 1.48
N ARG A 256 18.90 7.19 0.39
CA ARG A 256 17.89 8.25 0.44
C ARG A 256 16.55 7.63 0.76
N THR A 257 16.15 7.81 2.01
CA THR A 257 14.91 7.40 2.67
C THR A 257 13.81 6.91 1.72
N ALA A 258 13.23 5.76 2.05
CA ALA A 258 12.01 5.28 1.39
C ALA A 258 10.99 6.43 1.29
N THR A 259 10.14 6.41 0.27
CA THR A 259 9.24 7.53 -0.01
C THR A 259 7.78 7.10 -0.01
N ALA A 260 7.54 5.93 -0.58
CA ALA A 260 6.22 5.38 -0.73
C ALA A 260 6.32 3.86 -0.78
N ILE A 261 5.27 3.22 -0.29
CA ILE A 261 5.06 1.78 -0.39
C ILE A 261 3.64 1.55 -0.89
N GLY A 262 3.46 0.53 -1.72
CA GLY A 262 2.14 0.10 -2.20
C GLY A 262 2.04 -1.42 -2.21
N ARG A 263 0.87 -1.93 -1.85
CA ARG A 263 0.53 -3.35 -1.87
C ARG A 263 -0.69 -3.58 -2.76
N ALA A 264 -0.80 -4.78 -3.31
CA ALA A 264 -2.01 -5.24 -3.95
C ALA A 264 -3.15 -5.41 -2.94
N ARG A 265 -4.37 -5.54 -3.44
CA ARG A 265 -5.58 -5.63 -2.60
C ARG A 265 -6.18 -7.03 -2.55
N ALA A 266 -5.94 -7.85 -3.57
CA ALA A 266 -6.39 -9.23 -3.62
C ALA A 266 -5.44 -10.12 -2.82
N CYS A 267 -6.02 -11.15 -2.19
CA CYS A 267 -5.31 -12.19 -1.46
C CYS A 267 -4.46 -11.64 -0.31
N TRP A 268 -3.39 -12.34 0.05
CA TRP A 268 -2.51 -11.97 1.17
C TRP A 268 -1.73 -10.68 0.92
N ALA A 269 -1.47 -10.35 -0.34
CA ALA A 269 -0.72 -9.16 -0.76
C ALA A 269 0.64 -9.03 -0.04
N ASN A 270 1.33 -10.17 0.11
CA ASN A 270 2.46 -10.30 1.04
C ASN A 270 3.66 -9.42 0.71
N ASN A 271 4.00 -9.20 -0.55
CA ASN A 271 5.07 -8.28 -0.97
C ASN A 271 4.51 -6.88 -1.27
N GLY A 272 5.21 -5.85 -0.80
CA GLY A 272 4.95 -4.45 -1.11
C GLY A 272 6.07 -3.87 -1.97
N VAL A 273 5.69 -3.04 -2.95
CA VAL A 273 6.66 -2.30 -3.78
C VAL A 273 7.04 -1.02 -3.06
N ILE A 274 8.34 -0.84 -2.84
CA ILE A 274 8.92 0.27 -2.09
C ILE A 274 9.71 1.14 -3.07
N ALA A 275 9.45 2.45 -3.06
CA ALA A 275 10.14 3.42 -3.89
C ALA A 275 11.00 4.37 -3.04
N PHE A 276 12.22 4.65 -3.50
CA PHE A 276 13.18 5.54 -2.87
C PHE A 276 13.38 6.81 -3.72
N ARG A 277 13.77 7.91 -3.07
CA ARG A 277 13.88 9.23 -3.75
C ARG A 277 14.87 9.29 -4.89
N ASN A 278 15.90 8.45 -4.86
CA ASN A 278 16.90 8.36 -5.93
C ASN A 278 16.41 7.56 -7.16
N GLY A 279 15.14 7.13 -7.18
CA GLY A 279 14.56 6.36 -8.27
C GLY A 279 14.80 4.86 -8.14
N LEU A 280 15.43 4.39 -7.06
CA LEU A 280 15.51 2.97 -6.77
C LEU A 280 14.13 2.46 -6.34
N ILE A 281 13.71 1.34 -6.92
CA ILE A 281 12.50 0.61 -6.60
C ILE A 281 12.90 -0.77 -6.14
N THR A 282 12.37 -1.24 -5.03
CA THR A 282 12.54 -2.63 -4.57
C THR A 282 11.21 -3.17 -4.10
N TYR A 283 11.23 -4.39 -3.58
CA TYR A 283 10.10 -4.92 -2.86
C TYR A 283 10.54 -5.82 -1.73
N ASP A 284 9.66 -5.94 -0.76
CA ASP A 284 9.81 -6.88 0.33
C ASP A 284 8.46 -7.29 0.87
N GLY A 285 8.41 -8.44 1.54
CA GLY A 285 7.20 -8.91 2.18
C GLY A 285 7.26 -8.92 3.70
N SER A 286 6.41 -9.75 4.28
CA SER A 286 6.31 -10.01 5.71
C SER A 286 7.01 -11.33 6.08
N GLY A 287 6.74 -11.89 7.27
CA GLY A 287 7.52 -13.01 7.83
C GLY A 287 7.71 -14.27 6.97
N ASN A 288 6.89 -14.49 5.94
CA ASN A 288 6.95 -15.65 5.05
C ASN A 288 7.24 -15.30 3.57
N SER A 289 7.61 -14.05 3.27
CA SER A 289 8.21 -13.76 1.97
C SER A 289 9.65 -14.27 1.93
N GLY A 290 10.07 -14.85 0.81
CA GLY A 290 11.48 -15.21 0.58
C GLY A 290 12.42 -13.99 0.60
N ASP A 291 13.66 -14.18 0.14
CA ASP A 291 14.67 -13.12 0.11
C ASP A 291 14.16 -11.83 -0.56
N PRO A 292 14.64 -10.65 -0.13
CA PRO A 292 14.17 -9.38 -0.67
C PRO A 292 14.43 -9.25 -2.17
N GLY A 293 13.61 -8.43 -2.81
CA GLY A 293 13.62 -8.29 -4.25
C GLY A 293 14.89 -7.72 -4.85
N LYS A 294 15.14 -8.08 -6.11
CA LYS A 294 16.15 -7.39 -6.93
C LYS A 294 15.68 -5.95 -7.17
N PRO A 295 16.53 -4.95 -6.90
CA PRO A 295 16.15 -3.57 -7.13
C PRO A 295 16.07 -3.25 -8.62
N LEU A 296 15.20 -2.30 -8.96
CA LEU A 296 15.07 -1.67 -10.27
C LEU A 296 15.40 -0.19 -10.14
N GLN A 297 16.28 0.33 -11.01
CA GLN A 297 16.63 1.75 -11.02
C GLN A 297 15.85 2.48 -12.12
N LEU A 298 15.11 3.52 -11.74
CA LEU A 298 14.52 4.43 -12.71
C LEU A 298 15.61 5.29 -13.39
N PRO A 299 15.36 5.80 -14.62
CA PRO A 299 16.27 6.71 -15.29
C PRO A 299 16.61 7.95 -14.43
N PRO A 300 17.79 8.57 -14.63
CA PRO A 300 18.19 9.76 -13.89
C PRO A 300 17.16 10.89 -13.95
N GLY A 301 16.96 11.58 -12.82
CA GLY A 301 16.00 12.69 -12.68
C GLY A 301 14.53 12.25 -12.54
N LYS A 302 14.24 10.95 -12.43
CA LYS A 302 12.92 10.43 -12.11
C LYS A 302 12.80 10.22 -10.60
N VAL A 303 12.03 11.07 -9.93
CA VAL A 303 11.84 11.02 -8.47
C VAL A 303 10.45 10.44 -8.14
N PRO A 304 10.35 9.22 -7.58
CA PRO A 304 9.09 8.63 -7.15
C PRO A 304 8.39 9.43 -6.05
N THR A 305 7.06 9.35 -6.01
CA THR A 305 6.23 10.08 -5.02
C THR A 305 5.13 9.26 -4.38
N ALA A 306 4.47 8.37 -5.12
CA ALA A 306 3.49 7.42 -4.58
C ALA A 306 3.47 6.14 -5.41
N VAL A 307 3.11 5.02 -4.78
CA VAL A 307 3.06 3.68 -5.37
C VAL A 307 1.65 3.13 -5.24
N ALA A 308 1.11 2.57 -6.32
CA ALA A 308 -0.09 1.74 -6.30
C ALA A 308 0.17 0.44 -7.05
N MET A 309 -0.58 -0.61 -6.72
CA MET A 309 -0.54 -1.88 -7.43
C MET A 309 -1.93 -2.21 -7.97
N THR A 310 -1.98 -2.92 -9.10
CA THR A 310 -3.24 -3.53 -9.53
C THR A 310 -3.69 -4.57 -8.51
N ASN A 311 -4.98 -4.87 -8.50
CA ASN A 311 -5.60 -5.64 -7.42
C ASN A 311 -4.90 -6.98 -7.18
N SER A 312 -4.42 -7.68 -8.20
CA SER A 312 -3.74 -8.97 -8.08
C SER A 312 -2.22 -8.90 -8.33
N ALA A 313 -1.61 -7.74 -8.08
CA ALA A 313 -0.16 -7.48 -8.19
C ALA A 313 0.48 -7.78 -9.55
N GLU A 314 -0.27 -7.69 -10.66
CA GLU A 314 0.29 -7.85 -12.01
C GLU A 314 1.20 -6.69 -12.40
N PHE A 315 0.83 -5.47 -11.95
CA PHE A 315 1.55 -4.23 -12.25
C PHE A 315 1.66 -3.33 -11.03
N ALA A 316 2.81 -2.66 -10.91
CA ALA A 316 2.98 -1.49 -10.06
C ALA A 316 2.95 -0.21 -10.90
N LEU A 317 2.29 0.81 -10.38
CA LEU A 317 2.18 2.14 -10.97
C LEU A 317 2.76 3.15 -9.98
N ILE A 318 3.78 3.88 -10.41
CA ILE A 318 4.53 4.79 -9.55
C ILE A 318 4.46 6.18 -10.13
N THR A 319 3.93 7.12 -9.36
CA THR A 319 3.96 8.55 -9.74
C THR A 319 5.36 9.10 -9.59
N VAL A 320 5.80 9.86 -10.60
CA VAL A 320 7.16 10.35 -10.74
C VAL A 320 7.16 11.82 -11.08
N TRP A 321 8.03 12.57 -10.41
CA TRP A 321 8.42 13.91 -10.81
C TRP A 321 9.66 13.79 -11.70
N ASP A 322 9.55 14.20 -12.95
CA ASP A 322 10.70 14.37 -13.82
C ASP A 322 11.31 15.75 -13.56
N VAL A 323 12.43 15.80 -12.84
CA VAL A 323 13.09 17.07 -12.50
C VAL A 323 13.89 17.66 -13.66
N ASN A 324 14.16 16.87 -14.70
CA ASN A 324 14.85 17.35 -15.89
C ASN A 324 13.89 18.16 -16.76
N THR A 325 12.68 17.62 -16.97
CA THR A 325 11.66 18.20 -17.85
C THR A 325 10.54 18.94 -17.13
N LEU A 326 10.51 18.91 -15.79
CA LEU A 326 9.47 19.50 -14.93
C LEU A 326 8.06 18.98 -15.27
N LYS A 327 7.95 17.66 -15.45
CA LYS A 327 6.71 16.95 -15.79
C LYS A 327 6.34 15.92 -14.73
N GLY A 328 5.04 15.73 -14.57
CA GLY A 328 4.48 14.59 -13.86
C GLY A 328 4.38 13.39 -14.80
N GLN A 329 4.74 12.22 -14.30
CA GLN A 329 4.62 10.96 -15.05
C GLN A 329 4.14 9.83 -14.14
N VAL A 330 3.71 8.73 -14.76
CA VAL A 330 3.51 7.44 -14.09
C VAL A 330 4.41 6.39 -14.73
N ALA A 331 5.33 5.83 -13.95
CA ALA A 331 6.08 4.65 -14.34
C ALA A 331 5.17 3.41 -14.21
N VAL A 332 5.18 2.55 -15.23
CA VAL A 332 4.46 1.27 -15.22
C VAL A 332 5.48 0.15 -15.15
N ILE A 333 5.39 -0.67 -14.11
CA ILE A 333 6.31 -1.76 -13.83
C ILE A 333 5.52 -3.07 -13.91
N ALA A 334 5.99 -3.99 -14.73
CA ALA A 334 5.50 -5.37 -14.76
C ALA A 334 6.11 -6.14 -13.60
N MET A 335 5.27 -6.93 -12.93
CA MET A 335 5.69 -7.81 -11.84
C MET A 335 5.85 -9.24 -12.35
N LYS A 336 6.83 -9.97 -11.81
CA LYS A 336 7.04 -11.40 -12.10
C LYS A 336 6.77 -12.24 -10.87
N THR A 337 5.94 -13.27 -11.01
CA THR A 337 5.75 -14.30 -9.99
C THR A 337 6.47 -15.56 -10.46
N ILE A 338 5.75 -16.67 -10.65
CA ILE A 338 6.19 -17.76 -11.54
C ILE A 338 6.29 -17.23 -12.97
N ASN A 339 5.32 -16.41 -13.39
CA ASN A 339 5.25 -15.81 -14.72
C ASN A 339 5.15 -14.29 -14.65
N TRP A 340 5.57 -13.61 -15.72
CA TRP A 340 5.39 -12.17 -15.87
C TRP A 340 3.92 -11.80 -16.05
N MET A 341 3.47 -10.80 -15.27
CA MET A 341 2.13 -10.18 -15.36
C MET A 341 0.97 -11.18 -15.19
N GLN A 342 1.21 -12.25 -14.43
CA GLN A 342 0.18 -13.19 -14.02
C GLN A 342 -0.37 -12.75 -12.65
N PRO A 343 -1.70 -12.79 -12.43
CA PRO A 343 -2.28 -12.53 -11.12
C PRO A 343 -1.67 -13.43 -10.04
N THR A 344 -1.40 -12.88 -8.86
CA THR A 344 -0.74 -13.58 -7.75
C THR A 344 -1.39 -13.26 -6.41
N ASN A 345 -1.12 -14.11 -5.42
CA ASN A 345 -1.46 -13.86 -4.03
C ASN A 345 -0.58 -12.77 -3.37
N GLY A 346 0.27 -12.10 -4.14
CA GLY A 346 1.12 -11.00 -3.69
C GLY A 346 2.57 -11.39 -3.50
N PHE A 347 3.04 -12.49 -4.10
CA PHE A 347 4.45 -12.88 -4.07
C PHE A 347 5.07 -12.64 -5.44
N PHE A 348 6.14 -11.86 -5.49
CA PHE A 348 6.84 -11.61 -6.76
C PHE A 348 8.35 -11.68 -6.56
N GLY A 349 9.03 -12.11 -7.61
CA GLY A 349 10.46 -12.41 -7.66
C GLY A 349 11.25 -11.54 -8.63
N ASP A 350 10.58 -10.67 -9.40
CA ASP A 350 11.26 -9.75 -10.32
C ASP A 350 10.36 -8.57 -10.73
N MET A 351 10.97 -7.53 -11.27
CA MET A 351 10.32 -6.32 -11.75
C MET A 351 10.93 -5.84 -13.07
N LYS A 352 10.11 -5.32 -14.00
CA LYS A 352 10.59 -4.67 -15.21
C LYS A 352 9.83 -3.39 -15.52
N LEU A 353 10.55 -2.30 -15.75
CA LEU A 353 9.98 -1.03 -16.20
C LEU A 353 9.52 -1.15 -17.66
N LEU A 354 8.22 -1.03 -17.89
CA LEU A 354 7.65 -1.01 -19.24
C LEU A 354 7.78 0.37 -19.89
N GLY A 355 7.74 1.43 -19.09
CA GLY A 355 7.90 2.80 -19.54
C GLY A 355 7.06 3.78 -18.73
N PHE A 356 6.83 4.96 -19.30
CA PHE A 356 6.16 6.07 -18.63
C PHE A 356 4.91 6.53 -19.38
N ILE A 357 3.89 6.91 -18.62
CA ILE A 357 2.72 7.67 -19.07
C ILE A 357 2.94 9.12 -18.68
N ASP A 358 2.89 10.03 -19.65
CA ASP A 358 2.97 11.46 -19.38
C ASP A 358 1.64 11.93 -18.81
N LEU A 359 1.69 12.65 -17.69
CA LEU A 359 0.52 13.33 -17.14
C LEU A 359 0.27 14.65 -17.90
N PRO A 360 -0.97 15.17 -17.87
CA PRO A 360 -1.31 16.45 -18.47
C PRO A 360 -0.39 17.59 -18.00
N LYS A 361 -0.21 18.62 -18.84
CA LYS A 361 0.69 19.75 -18.54
C LYS A 361 0.30 20.55 -17.29
N ASP A 362 -0.96 20.45 -16.87
CA ASP A 362 -1.52 21.04 -15.66
C ASP A 362 -1.54 20.07 -14.46
N LEU A 363 -0.84 18.93 -14.56
CA LEU A 363 -0.59 17.97 -13.47
C LEU A 363 0.89 17.53 -13.52
N ARG A 364 1.77 18.39 -13.00
CA ARG A 364 3.23 18.23 -12.97
C ARG A 364 3.73 17.75 -11.61
N CYS A 365 2.94 17.94 -10.56
CA CYS A 365 3.29 17.67 -9.17
C CYS A 365 2.44 16.53 -8.58
N PRO A 366 2.44 15.30 -9.15
CA PRO A 366 1.60 14.22 -8.61
C PRO A 366 1.96 13.93 -7.14
N SER A 367 0.94 13.80 -6.30
CA SER A 367 1.07 13.66 -4.85
C SER A 367 0.41 12.39 -4.28
N GLY A 368 -0.31 11.64 -5.11
CA GLY A 368 -0.95 10.39 -4.72
C GLY A 368 -1.45 9.60 -5.93
N ILE A 369 -1.56 8.27 -5.77
CA ILE A 369 -2.07 7.38 -6.81
C ILE A 369 -2.80 6.19 -6.18
N CYS A 370 -3.84 5.72 -6.85
CA CYS A 370 -4.42 4.39 -6.64
C CYS A 370 -4.58 3.67 -7.98
N ALA A 371 -4.65 2.34 -7.96
CA ALA A 371 -4.88 1.53 -9.15
C ALA A 371 -5.75 0.32 -8.82
N GLY A 372 -6.64 -0.04 -9.73
CA GLY A 372 -7.51 -1.20 -9.59
C GLY A 372 -7.73 -1.89 -10.94
N SER A 373 -8.11 -3.16 -10.89
CA SER A 373 -8.49 -3.95 -12.05
C SER A 373 -9.79 -4.70 -11.82
N ASP A 374 -10.39 -5.21 -12.88
CA ASP A 374 -11.53 -6.11 -12.78
C ASP A 374 -11.11 -7.57 -12.49
N SER A 375 -9.85 -7.83 -12.13
CA SER A 375 -9.40 -9.16 -11.70
C SER A 375 -10.11 -9.58 -10.41
N PRO A 376 -10.62 -10.82 -10.29
CA PRO A 376 -11.11 -11.33 -9.01
C PRO A 376 -10.01 -11.88 -8.12
N PHE A 377 -10.37 -12.09 -6.85
CA PHE A 377 -9.70 -12.99 -5.93
C PHE A 377 -9.76 -14.44 -6.43
N GLY A 378 -8.61 -15.14 -6.56
CA GLY A 378 -8.61 -16.53 -7.02
C GLY A 378 -7.28 -17.29 -6.81
N LYS A 379 -7.26 -18.22 -5.84
CA LYS A 379 -6.11 -19.08 -5.52
C LYS A 379 -5.67 -20.01 -6.65
N GLU A 380 -6.56 -20.32 -7.61
CA GLU A 380 -6.25 -21.20 -8.75
C GLU A 380 -5.35 -20.55 -9.81
N ILE A 381 -5.18 -19.22 -9.76
CA ILE A 381 -4.52 -18.47 -10.84
C ILE A 381 -3.00 -18.45 -10.68
N GLU A 382 -2.49 -18.34 -9.44
CA GLU A 382 -1.04 -18.21 -9.20
C GLU A 382 -0.25 -19.43 -9.70
N ASN A 383 -0.83 -20.62 -9.61
CA ASN A 383 -0.20 -21.88 -9.99
C ASN A 383 -0.68 -22.42 -11.33
N ALA A 384 -1.44 -21.63 -12.11
CA ALA A 384 -1.91 -22.06 -13.39
C ALA A 384 -0.73 -22.27 -14.35
N ASP A 385 -0.63 -23.48 -14.89
CA ASP A 385 0.30 -23.80 -15.97
C ASP A 385 -0.20 -23.16 -17.28
N ILE A 386 0.32 -21.99 -17.59
CA ILE A 386 -0.02 -21.25 -18.82
C ILE A 386 0.69 -21.80 -20.07
N HIS A 387 1.55 -22.82 -19.94
CA HIS A 387 2.09 -23.56 -21.08
C HIS A 387 1.06 -24.54 -21.65
N ASP A 388 0.12 -25.01 -20.82
CA ASP A 388 -1.08 -25.73 -21.27
C ASP A 388 -2.01 -24.78 -22.06
N ALA A 389 -2.19 -25.08 -23.34
CA ALA A 389 -2.99 -24.26 -24.24
C ALA A 389 -4.47 -24.15 -23.82
N ALA A 390 -5.05 -25.20 -23.22
CA ALA A 390 -6.45 -25.19 -22.80
C ALA A 390 -6.64 -24.31 -21.56
N LYS A 391 -5.71 -24.39 -20.59
CA LYS A 391 -5.71 -23.50 -19.43
C LYS A 391 -5.49 -22.05 -19.85
N ARG A 392 -4.54 -21.81 -20.75
CA ARG A 392 -4.24 -20.48 -21.26
C ARG A 392 -5.44 -19.86 -21.98
N ALA A 393 -6.13 -20.62 -22.84
CA ALA A 393 -7.37 -20.18 -23.50
C ALA A 393 -8.47 -19.85 -22.48
N LYS A 394 -8.66 -20.70 -21.45
CA LYS A 394 -9.61 -20.41 -20.36
C LYS A 394 -9.30 -19.08 -19.68
N MET A 395 -8.03 -18.79 -19.38
CA MET A 395 -7.64 -17.49 -18.81
C MET A 395 -7.89 -16.32 -19.77
N GLN A 396 -7.70 -16.53 -21.07
CA GLN A 396 -7.91 -15.53 -22.11
C GLN A 396 -9.39 -15.18 -22.29
N ASP A 397 -10.31 -16.12 -22.06
CA ASP A 397 -11.75 -15.94 -22.28
C ASP A 397 -12.49 -15.53 -20.99
N ASP A 398 -12.00 -15.94 -19.83
CA ASP A 398 -12.70 -15.75 -18.56
C ASP A 398 -12.22 -14.48 -17.81
N PRO A 399 -13.04 -13.41 -17.71
CA PRO A 399 -12.73 -12.24 -16.90
C PRO A 399 -12.73 -12.55 -15.39
N ALA A 400 -13.22 -13.73 -14.99
CA ALA A 400 -13.11 -14.22 -13.62
C ALA A 400 -11.76 -14.90 -13.33
N VAL A 401 -10.82 -14.92 -14.28
CA VAL A 401 -9.52 -15.61 -14.13
C VAL A 401 -8.34 -14.67 -14.37
N ALA A 402 -8.50 -13.67 -15.22
CA ALA A 402 -7.51 -12.62 -15.40
C ALA A 402 -8.21 -11.30 -15.70
N ALA A 403 -7.62 -10.19 -15.27
CA ALA A 403 -8.13 -8.87 -15.58
C ALA A 403 -8.28 -8.65 -17.09
N THR A 404 -9.36 -7.98 -17.48
CA THR A 404 -9.61 -7.47 -18.82
C THR A 404 -9.42 -5.96 -18.89
N ARG A 405 -9.49 -5.28 -17.76
CA ARG A 405 -9.40 -3.83 -17.65
C ARG A 405 -9.00 -3.38 -16.27
N GLY A 406 -8.81 -2.08 -16.14
CA GLY A 406 -8.56 -1.43 -14.88
C GLY A 406 -8.35 0.06 -15.09
N PHE A 407 -8.16 0.76 -13.99
CA PHE A 407 -7.89 2.19 -14.03
C PHE A 407 -6.91 2.57 -12.93
N ALA A 408 -6.27 3.72 -13.12
CA ALA A 408 -5.55 4.41 -12.08
C ALA A 408 -6.05 5.85 -11.95
N VAL A 409 -5.97 6.39 -10.74
CA VAL A 409 -6.28 7.78 -10.45
C VAL A 409 -5.05 8.42 -9.83
N VAL A 410 -4.57 9.49 -10.46
CA VAL A 410 -3.45 10.30 -9.97
C VAL A 410 -3.98 11.62 -9.49
N ILE A 411 -3.62 12.02 -8.28
CA ILE A 411 -3.99 13.33 -7.73
C ILE A 411 -2.78 14.26 -7.68
N SER A 412 -3.02 15.56 -7.86
CA SER A 412 -2.08 16.62 -7.52
C SER A 412 -2.76 17.63 -6.63
N ARG A 413 -2.30 17.69 -5.39
CA ARG A 413 -2.75 18.66 -4.39
C ARG A 413 -2.47 20.09 -4.81
N ALA A 414 -1.24 20.32 -5.29
CA ALA A 414 -0.74 21.64 -5.64
C ALA A 414 -1.48 22.26 -6.83
N GLU A 415 -1.99 21.42 -7.73
CA GLU A 415 -2.60 21.85 -8.99
C GLU A 415 -4.13 21.71 -8.99
N ASN A 416 -4.72 21.21 -7.88
CA ASN A 416 -6.17 20.98 -7.75
C ASN A 416 -6.73 20.04 -8.85
N ARG A 417 -6.01 18.96 -9.14
CA ARG A 417 -6.35 18.03 -10.23
C ARG A 417 -6.41 16.58 -9.78
N ALA A 418 -7.30 15.83 -10.41
CA ALA A 418 -7.28 14.38 -10.49
C ALA A 418 -7.26 13.93 -11.96
N CYS A 419 -6.39 12.99 -12.31
CA CYS A 419 -6.21 12.44 -13.65
C CYS A 419 -6.52 10.94 -13.64
N PHE A 420 -7.30 10.49 -14.63
CA PHE A 420 -7.74 9.10 -14.76
C PHE A 420 -7.03 8.44 -15.93
N ILE A 421 -6.48 7.26 -15.69
CA ILE A 421 -5.71 6.47 -16.65
C ILE A 421 -6.46 5.16 -16.89
N ASP A 422 -6.72 4.85 -18.15
CA ASP A 422 -7.28 3.57 -18.60
C ASP A 422 -6.16 2.54 -18.78
N LEU A 423 -6.26 1.43 -18.03
CA LEU A 423 -5.32 0.30 -18.07
C LEU A 423 -5.78 -0.82 -19.03
N ALA A 424 -6.97 -0.73 -19.63
CA ALA A 424 -7.46 -1.73 -20.58
C ALA A 424 -6.47 -2.01 -21.74
N PRO A 425 -5.79 -1.01 -22.35
CA PRO A 425 -4.79 -1.29 -23.39
C PRO A 425 -3.71 -2.27 -22.93
N LEU A 426 -3.25 -2.15 -21.68
CA LEU A 426 -2.21 -2.98 -21.10
C LEU A 426 -2.72 -4.40 -20.83
N PHE A 427 -3.87 -4.53 -20.16
CA PHE A 427 -4.46 -5.84 -19.86
C PHE A 427 -4.83 -6.60 -21.14
N GLN A 428 -5.48 -5.95 -22.10
CA GLN A 428 -5.84 -6.58 -23.37
C GLN A 428 -4.61 -7.03 -24.16
N TRP A 429 -3.54 -6.25 -24.11
CA TRP A 429 -2.29 -6.63 -24.76
C TRP A 429 -1.62 -7.84 -24.10
N VAL A 430 -1.58 -7.90 -22.76
CA VAL A 430 -1.08 -9.09 -22.05
C VAL A 430 -1.93 -10.31 -22.37
N ARG A 431 -3.26 -10.19 -22.35
CA ARG A 431 -4.16 -11.30 -22.75
C ARG A 431 -3.86 -11.78 -24.16
N ALA A 432 -3.76 -10.88 -25.12
CA ALA A 432 -3.53 -11.23 -26.53
C ALA A 432 -2.16 -11.90 -26.76
N ASN A 433 -1.11 -11.47 -26.05
CA ASN A 433 0.25 -11.96 -26.29
C ASN A 433 0.65 -13.12 -25.38
N ARG A 434 0.34 -13.03 -24.07
CA ARG A 434 0.71 -14.02 -23.05
C ARG A 434 -0.34 -15.09 -22.85
N LEU A 435 -1.62 -14.78 -23.02
CA LEU A 435 -2.71 -15.75 -22.90
C LEU A 435 -3.25 -16.20 -24.28
N GLY A 436 -2.71 -15.62 -25.35
CA GLY A 436 -3.20 -15.83 -26.71
C GLY A 436 -2.78 -17.13 -27.39
N PRO A 437 -2.95 -17.19 -28.72
CA PRO A 437 -2.50 -18.30 -29.54
C PRO A 437 -1.01 -18.60 -29.38
N ALA A 438 -0.61 -19.86 -29.62
CA ALA A 438 0.74 -20.37 -29.39
C ALA A 438 1.86 -19.51 -30.03
N LYS A 439 1.60 -18.93 -31.22
CA LYS A 439 2.57 -18.07 -31.91
C LYS A 439 2.92 -16.81 -31.11
N LEU A 440 1.92 -16.14 -30.51
CA LEU A 440 2.16 -14.94 -29.71
C LEU A 440 2.71 -15.32 -28.34
N PHE A 441 2.21 -16.41 -27.75
CA PHE A 441 2.75 -16.95 -26.50
C PHE A 441 4.25 -17.25 -26.59
N ALA A 442 4.69 -17.91 -27.67
CA ALA A 442 6.11 -18.26 -27.87
C ALA A 442 7.04 -17.03 -27.92
N VAL A 443 6.54 -15.86 -28.32
CA VAL A 443 7.30 -14.61 -28.29
C VAL A 443 7.50 -14.11 -26.85
N THR A 444 6.54 -14.38 -25.96
CA THR A 444 6.60 -14.03 -24.54
C THR A 444 7.48 -14.97 -23.69
N GLU A 445 7.90 -16.10 -24.26
CA GLU A 445 8.77 -17.10 -23.63
C GLU A 445 10.27 -16.74 -23.69
N LYS A 446 10.58 -15.51 -24.12
CA LYS A 446 11.95 -14.97 -24.16
C LYS A 446 12.06 -13.80 -23.18
N PRO A 447 12.06 -14.07 -21.86
CA PRO A 447 12.18 -13.01 -20.88
C PRO A 447 13.60 -12.49 -20.80
N GLY A 448 13.74 -11.19 -20.58
CA GLY A 448 15.06 -10.59 -20.38
C GLY A 448 14.99 -9.07 -20.16
N PRO A 449 16.12 -8.44 -19.81
CA PRO A 449 16.16 -7.03 -19.48
C PRO A 449 16.02 -6.12 -20.72
N ASP A 450 16.29 -6.61 -21.93
CA ASP A 450 16.25 -5.78 -23.15
C ASP A 450 14.83 -5.27 -23.43
N PRO A 451 14.66 -4.03 -23.94
CA PRO A 451 13.35 -3.50 -24.32
C PRO A 451 12.52 -4.37 -25.28
N LYS A 452 13.19 -5.16 -26.14
CA LYS A 452 12.64 -6.10 -27.13
C LYS A 452 12.54 -7.54 -26.62
N GLU A 453 12.92 -7.80 -25.37
CA GLU A 453 12.67 -9.06 -24.68
C GLU A 453 11.43 -8.92 -23.78
N TRP A 454 10.76 -10.03 -23.50
CA TRP A 454 9.55 -9.99 -22.70
C TRP A 454 9.84 -9.65 -21.22
N PRO A 455 8.97 -8.88 -20.53
CA PRO A 455 7.92 -8.02 -21.06
C PRO A 455 8.43 -6.87 -21.94
N PHE A 456 7.78 -6.60 -23.07
CA PHE A 456 8.19 -5.52 -23.96
C PHE A 456 7.90 -4.15 -23.37
N THR A 457 8.83 -3.22 -23.56
CA THR A 457 8.61 -1.81 -23.20
C THR A 457 7.58 -1.14 -24.12
N PHE A 458 7.01 -0.03 -23.69
CA PHE A 458 6.08 0.77 -24.52
C PHE A 458 6.73 1.39 -25.76
N ALA A 459 8.06 1.48 -25.82
CA ALA A 459 8.76 1.87 -27.05
C ALA A 459 8.65 0.79 -28.13
N VAL A 460 8.66 -0.49 -27.73
CA VAL A 460 8.52 -1.65 -28.62
C VAL A 460 7.06 -2.02 -28.85
N ALA A 461 6.23 -1.92 -27.82
CA ALA A 461 4.80 -2.24 -27.83
C ALA A 461 3.94 -1.02 -27.47
N PRO A 462 3.87 0.02 -28.31
CA PRO A 462 3.14 1.26 -27.98
C PRO A 462 1.63 1.04 -27.79
N LEU A 463 1.07 -0.01 -28.39
CA LEU A 463 -0.34 -0.37 -28.22
C LEU A 463 -0.68 -0.85 -26.80
N ALA A 464 0.31 -1.33 -26.05
CA ALA A 464 0.13 -1.75 -24.65
C ALA A 464 0.10 -0.57 -23.67
N LYS A 465 0.49 0.63 -24.11
CA LYS A 465 0.65 1.79 -23.23
C LYS A 465 -0.73 2.25 -22.69
N PRO A 466 -0.92 2.32 -21.37
CA PRO A 466 -2.12 2.91 -20.77
C PRO A 466 -2.31 4.37 -21.18
N LYS A 467 -3.56 4.85 -21.13
CA LYS A 467 -3.92 6.17 -21.67
C LYS A 467 -4.57 7.05 -20.62
N VAL A 468 -4.17 8.31 -20.56
CA VAL A 468 -4.94 9.33 -19.84
C VAL A 468 -6.27 9.55 -20.58
N VAL A 469 -7.39 9.39 -19.87
CA VAL A 469 -8.75 9.48 -20.46
C VAL A 469 -9.57 10.63 -19.91
N ALA A 470 -9.24 11.15 -18.72
CA ALA A 470 -9.89 12.34 -18.17
C ALA A 470 -9.01 13.07 -17.17
N THR A 471 -9.32 14.35 -16.97
CA THR A 471 -8.79 15.17 -15.88
C THR A 471 -9.93 16.00 -15.30
N ILE A 472 -10.05 16.00 -13.98
CA ILE A 472 -11.13 16.67 -13.25
C ILE A 472 -10.50 17.65 -12.26
N ALA A 473 -11.11 18.82 -12.11
CA ALA A 473 -10.77 19.75 -11.06
C ALA A 473 -11.30 19.22 -9.72
N ILE A 474 -10.40 19.05 -8.75
CA ILE A 474 -10.74 18.72 -7.36
C ILE A 474 -9.88 19.63 -6.50
N GLU A 475 -10.48 20.36 -5.57
CA GLU A 475 -9.74 21.29 -4.72
C GLU A 475 -8.86 20.53 -3.73
N GLN A 476 -7.55 20.81 -3.77
CA GLN A 476 -6.50 20.29 -2.89
C GLN A 476 -6.69 18.80 -2.51
N PRO A 477 -6.68 17.86 -3.47
CA PRO A 477 -6.82 16.44 -3.18
C PRO A 477 -5.63 15.94 -2.37
N THR A 478 -5.88 15.15 -1.33
CA THR A 478 -4.85 14.73 -0.35
C THR A 478 -4.61 13.24 -0.32
N ALA A 479 -5.62 12.42 -0.62
CA ALA A 479 -5.50 10.97 -0.74
C ALA A 479 -6.48 10.46 -1.79
N VAL A 480 -6.21 9.29 -2.36
CA VAL A 480 -7.09 8.65 -3.35
C VAL A 480 -7.09 7.14 -3.19
N MET A 481 -8.23 6.50 -3.44
CA MET A 481 -8.37 5.05 -3.47
C MET A 481 -9.35 4.60 -4.55
N ASN A 482 -9.19 3.38 -5.05
CA ASN A 482 -10.12 2.74 -5.96
C ASN A 482 -11.09 1.82 -5.22
N GLY A 483 -12.27 1.66 -5.80
CA GLY A 483 -13.19 0.61 -5.40
C GLY A 483 -12.68 -0.78 -5.77
N PHE A 484 -13.27 -1.78 -5.13
CA PHE A 484 -12.94 -3.19 -5.32
C PHE A 484 -14.22 -3.98 -5.48
N LYS A 485 -14.24 -4.88 -6.47
CA LYS A 485 -15.48 -5.51 -6.94
C LYS A 485 -15.98 -6.62 -6.03
N ASP A 486 -15.12 -7.22 -5.21
CA ASP A 486 -15.49 -8.37 -4.41
C ASP A 486 -16.47 -7.94 -3.30
N GLY A 487 -17.52 -8.71 -3.06
CA GLY A 487 -18.56 -8.41 -2.06
C GLY A 487 -19.56 -7.29 -2.44
N ASP A 488 -19.19 -6.34 -3.30
CA ASP A 488 -20.09 -5.31 -3.84
C ASP A 488 -19.77 -5.03 -5.32
N PRO A 489 -20.49 -5.68 -6.27
CA PRO A 489 -20.21 -5.56 -7.70
C PRO A 489 -20.29 -4.13 -8.24
N GLY A 490 -21.04 -3.23 -7.60
CA GLY A 490 -21.14 -1.83 -8.03
C GLY A 490 -19.96 -0.98 -7.57
N TYR A 491 -19.23 -1.42 -6.54
CA TYR A 491 -18.16 -0.64 -5.95
C TYR A 491 -16.88 -0.63 -6.80
N GLY A 492 -16.62 -1.68 -7.59
CA GLY A 492 -15.46 -1.74 -8.49
C GLY A 492 -15.45 -0.66 -9.60
N SER A 493 -16.58 -0.01 -9.87
CA SER A 493 -16.65 1.14 -10.80
C SER A 493 -16.52 2.50 -10.11
N LYS A 494 -16.06 2.52 -8.85
CA LYS A 494 -15.90 3.75 -8.06
C LYS A 494 -14.44 4.10 -7.78
N ALA A 495 -14.20 5.37 -7.52
CA ALA A 495 -13.00 5.85 -6.85
C ALA A 495 -13.39 6.84 -5.75
N VAL A 496 -12.56 7.02 -4.74
CA VAL A 496 -12.78 8.02 -3.69
C VAL A 496 -11.57 8.93 -3.61
N ILE A 497 -11.81 10.23 -3.64
CA ILE A 497 -10.77 11.27 -3.51
C ILE A 497 -11.05 12.04 -2.23
N ALA A 498 -10.07 12.11 -1.33
CA ALA A 498 -10.09 13.00 -0.17
C ALA A 498 -9.55 14.38 -0.54
N THR A 499 -10.02 15.40 0.17
CA THR A 499 -9.65 16.81 -0.04
C THR A 499 -9.21 17.45 1.27
N MET A 500 -8.30 18.42 1.20
CA MET A 500 -7.68 19.04 2.38
C MET A 500 -8.70 19.69 3.33
N ASP A 501 -9.82 20.17 2.81
CA ASP A 501 -10.91 20.76 3.61
C ASP A 501 -11.82 19.72 4.31
N GLY A 502 -11.51 18.43 4.14
CA GLY A 502 -12.16 17.32 4.85
C GLY A 502 -13.39 16.76 4.14
N LYS A 503 -13.42 16.77 2.80
CA LYS A 503 -14.44 16.01 2.05
C LYS A 503 -13.85 14.72 1.47
N LEU A 504 -14.68 13.69 1.45
CA LEU A 504 -14.55 12.52 0.58
C LEU A 504 -15.46 12.74 -0.63
N VAL A 505 -14.93 12.60 -1.84
CA VAL A 505 -15.67 12.70 -3.10
C VAL A 505 -15.69 11.32 -3.74
N LEU A 506 -16.88 10.73 -3.85
CA LEU A 506 -17.11 9.48 -4.57
C LEU A 506 -17.22 9.79 -6.07
N MET A 507 -16.38 9.16 -6.86
CA MET A 507 -16.34 9.28 -8.32
C MET A 507 -16.92 8.02 -8.95
N GLU A 508 -17.75 8.19 -9.97
CA GLU A 508 -18.09 7.11 -10.92
C GLU A 508 -17.01 7.07 -12.01
N VAL A 509 -16.45 5.88 -12.26
CA VAL A 509 -15.50 5.63 -13.35
C VAL A 509 -16.02 4.64 -14.39
N GLY A 510 -17.20 4.06 -14.17
CA GLY A 510 -17.93 3.24 -15.13
C GLY A 510 -17.09 2.09 -15.70
N GLN A 511 -17.07 2.01 -17.03
CA GLN A 511 -16.46 0.90 -17.75
C GLN A 511 -14.94 0.80 -17.67
N LEU A 512 -14.27 1.80 -17.07
CA LEU A 512 -12.84 1.70 -16.79
C LEU A 512 -12.56 0.68 -15.68
N GLY A 513 -13.43 0.64 -14.66
CA GLY A 513 -13.33 -0.31 -13.55
C GLY A 513 -13.96 -1.66 -13.86
N LEU A 514 -15.15 -1.67 -14.50
CA LEU A 514 -15.95 -2.89 -14.66
C LEU A 514 -16.67 -2.95 -16.00
N ALA A 515 -16.58 -4.09 -16.69
CA ALA A 515 -17.26 -4.31 -17.97
C ALA A 515 -18.78 -4.14 -17.91
N SER A 516 -19.38 -4.62 -16.83
CA SER A 516 -20.82 -4.56 -16.57
C SER A 516 -21.33 -3.18 -16.16
N ALA A 517 -20.44 -2.24 -15.84
CA ALA A 517 -20.84 -0.90 -15.45
C ALA A 517 -21.37 -0.10 -16.65
N LYS A 518 -22.23 0.88 -16.36
CA LYS A 518 -22.78 1.76 -17.37
C LYS A 518 -21.69 2.64 -17.97
N ALA A 519 -21.66 2.76 -19.29
CA ALA A 519 -20.83 3.75 -19.97
C ALA A 519 -21.29 5.17 -19.61
N GLY A 520 -20.35 6.08 -19.41
CA GLY A 520 -20.64 7.45 -19.04
C GLY A 520 -19.39 8.27 -18.73
N PRO A 521 -19.55 9.58 -18.52
CA PRO A 521 -18.44 10.43 -18.11
C PRO A 521 -17.98 10.07 -16.70
N ILE A 522 -16.68 10.25 -16.44
CA ILE A 522 -16.17 10.23 -15.07
C ILE A 522 -16.69 11.47 -14.34
N ALA A 523 -17.38 11.26 -13.21
CA ALA A 523 -18.05 12.35 -12.52
C ALA A 523 -18.16 12.09 -11.01
N PRO A 524 -18.21 13.15 -10.18
CA PRO A 524 -18.57 13.02 -8.77
C PRO A 524 -20.04 12.60 -8.65
N VAL A 525 -20.31 11.60 -7.81
CA VAL A 525 -21.65 11.04 -7.58
C VAL A 525 -22.07 11.04 -6.11
N GLY A 526 -21.15 11.31 -5.19
CA GLY A 526 -21.43 11.39 -3.76
C GLY A 526 -20.35 12.19 -3.03
N VAL A 527 -20.72 12.83 -1.92
CA VAL A 527 -19.79 13.59 -1.08
C VAL A 527 -20.11 13.33 0.38
N LEU A 528 -19.08 13.21 1.22
CA LEU A 528 -19.20 13.17 2.67
C LEU A 528 -18.18 14.13 3.29
N ARG A 529 -18.61 14.94 4.27
CA ARG A 529 -17.68 15.64 5.15
C ARG A 529 -17.21 14.70 6.26
N ILE A 530 -15.91 14.68 6.47
CA ILE A 530 -15.25 13.86 7.48
C ILE A 530 -14.39 14.80 8.34
N GLY A 531 -13.17 14.40 8.73
CA GLY A 531 -12.21 15.32 9.32
C GLY A 531 -11.35 16.07 8.29
N ARG A 532 -10.79 17.21 8.69
CA ARG A 532 -9.88 18.04 7.89
C ARG A 532 -8.56 17.34 7.60
N ASN A 533 -8.00 17.64 6.42
CA ASN A 533 -6.78 17.05 5.87
C ASN A 533 -6.72 15.51 6.00
N PRO A 534 -7.57 14.76 5.27
CA PRO A 534 -7.47 13.31 5.25
C PRO A 534 -6.24 12.87 4.45
N THR A 535 -5.29 12.19 5.09
CA THR A 535 -3.96 11.91 4.54
C THR A 535 -3.78 10.49 4.01
N SER A 536 -4.61 9.55 4.46
CA SER A 536 -4.49 8.15 4.04
C SER A 536 -5.85 7.45 3.98
N PHE A 537 -5.92 6.45 3.11
CA PHE A 537 -6.95 5.41 3.14
C PHE A 537 -6.35 4.09 3.61
N GLY A 538 -6.99 3.45 4.57
CA GLY A 538 -6.70 2.07 4.97
C GLY A 538 -7.77 1.15 4.40
N LEU A 539 -7.41 0.30 3.46
CA LEU A 539 -8.35 -0.62 2.81
C LEU A 539 -8.37 -1.93 3.58
N GLY A 540 -9.54 -2.37 4.04
CA GLY A 540 -9.66 -3.69 4.66
C GLY A 540 -9.23 -4.78 3.68
N GLN A 541 -8.39 -5.71 4.13
CA GLN A 541 -8.19 -6.99 3.44
C GLN A 541 -9.48 -7.81 3.48
N HIS A 542 -9.56 -8.89 2.69
CA HIS A 542 -10.76 -9.70 2.46
C HIS A 542 -11.60 -10.00 3.73
N ASP A 543 -10.97 -10.18 4.88
CA ASP A 543 -11.65 -10.56 6.12
C ASP A 543 -12.20 -9.37 6.94
N LEU A 544 -11.72 -8.15 6.67
CA LEU A 544 -12.07 -6.93 7.42
C LEU A 544 -13.34 -6.27 6.89
N GLY A 545 -14.47 -6.91 7.13
CA GLY A 545 -15.80 -6.37 6.82
C GLY A 545 -16.08 -6.24 5.31
N PRO A 546 -17.21 -5.61 4.93
CA PRO A 546 -17.60 -5.61 3.52
C PRO A 546 -16.56 -4.82 2.70
N ALA A 547 -16.19 -5.35 1.53
CA ALA A 547 -15.09 -4.80 0.73
C ALA A 547 -15.34 -3.37 0.19
N ASN A 548 -16.55 -2.85 0.38
CA ASN A 548 -16.95 -1.46 0.15
C ASN A 548 -16.78 -0.56 1.38
N SER A 549 -16.02 -0.99 2.39
CA SER A 549 -15.66 -0.19 3.56
C SER A 549 -14.14 0.02 3.68
N PHE A 550 -13.76 1.10 4.35
CA PHE A 550 -12.38 1.57 4.45
C PHE A 550 -12.20 2.54 5.62
N PHE A 551 -10.97 2.74 6.03
CA PHE A 551 -10.56 3.70 7.06
C PHE A 551 -9.96 4.95 6.42
N VAL A 552 -10.14 6.09 7.09
CA VAL A 552 -9.60 7.39 6.65
C VAL A 552 -8.96 8.09 7.82
N THR A 553 -7.66 8.40 7.71
CA THR A 553 -6.96 9.21 8.71
C THR A 553 -7.13 10.69 8.40
N SER A 554 -7.73 11.45 9.32
CA SER A 554 -7.90 12.90 9.23
C SER A 554 -6.91 13.60 10.16
N ARG A 555 -5.76 13.98 9.60
CA ARG A 555 -4.65 14.59 10.33
C ARG A 555 -5.04 15.90 11.01
N GLY A 556 -5.78 16.74 10.29
CA GLY A 556 -6.23 18.05 10.77
C GLY A 556 -7.17 17.96 11.96
N ASP A 557 -7.83 16.82 12.15
CA ASP A 557 -8.81 16.57 13.21
C ASP A 557 -8.42 15.48 14.22
N ARG A 558 -7.20 14.92 14.10
CA ARG A 558 -6.67 13.83 14.94
C ARG A 558 -7.65 12.67 15.10
N SER A 559 -8.24 12.24 13.99
CA SER A 559 -9.23 11.18 13.99
C SER A 559 -8.99 10.17 12.88
N VAL A 560 -9.44 8.93 13.12
CA VAL A 560 -9.52 7.89 12.10
C VAL A 560 -10.98 7.49 11.95
N HIS A 561 -11.51 7.49 10.74
CA HIS A 561 -12.91 7.23 10.46
C HIS A 561 -13.08 5.93 9.69
N TRP A 562 -14.02 5.10 10.09
CA TRP A 562 -14.46 3.94 9.33
C TRP A 562 -15.70 4.30 8.53
N VAL A 563 -15.65 4.13 7.22
CA VAL A 563 -16.72 4.51 6.29
C VAL A 563 -17.04 3.34 5.38
N LYS A 564 -18.31 3.18 5.01
CA LYS A 564 -18.78 2.26 3.97
C LYS A 564 -19.43 3.05 2.83
N VAL A 565 -19.37 2.53 1.62
CA VAL A 565 -20.14 3.05 0.47
C VAL A 565 -21.32 2.14 0.21
N VAL A 566 -22.51 2.71 0.00
CA VAL A 566 -23.74 1.99 -0.42
C VAL A 566 -24.33 2.74 -1.61
N GLY A 567 -24.23 2.15 -2.79
CA GLY A 567 -24.56 2.82 -4.04
C GLY A 567 -23.67 4.06 -4.24
N ASN A 568 -24.27 5.25 -4.18
CA ASN A 568 -23.58 6.54 -4.28
C ASN A 568 -23.45 7.28 -2.93
N THR A 569 -23.81 6.62 -1.82
CA THR A 569 -23.86 7.25 -0.49
C THR A 569 -22.77 6.71 0.40
N PHE A 570 -22.11 7.59 1.14
CA PHE A 570 -21.21 7.19 2.23
C PHE A 570 -22.01 6.98 3.53
N VAL A 571 -21.65 5.94 4.27
CA VAL A 571 -22.21 5.58 5.56
C VAL A 571 -21.07 5.51 6.58
N PRO A 572 -20.92 6.53 7.46
CA PRO A 572 -19.99 6.45 8.57
C PRO A 572 -20.35 5.29 9.51
N ILE A 573 -19.35 4.51 9.93
CA ILE A 573 -19.51 3.36 10.84
C ILE A 573 -19.06 3.74 12.25
N LYS A 574 -17.80 4.12 12.41
CA LYS A 574 -17.17 4.49 13.69
C LYS A 574 -16.13 5.58 13.47
N THR A 575 -15.80 6.32 14.53
CA THR A 575 -14.70 7.30 14.52
C THR A 575 -13.82 7.09 15.75
N LEU A 576 -12.54 6.81 15.52
CA LEU A 576 -11.51 6.76 16.55
C LEU A 576 -10.98 8.17 16.80
N ARG A 577 -10.95 8.54 18.07
CA ARG A 577 -10.23 9.69 18.62
C ARG A 577 -9.61 9.24 19.94
N ASP A 578 -8.33 9.51 20.12
CA ASP A 578 -7.60 9.15 21.34
C ASP A 578 -6.56 10.21 21.68
N LYS A 579 -6.42 10.56 22.96
CA LYS A 579 -5.41 11.54 23.43
C LYS A 579 -3.96 11.16 23.10
N ARG A 580 -3.69 9.88 22.85
CA ARG A 580 -2.36 9.34 22.51
C ARG A 580 -2.01 9.61 21.04
N LEU A 581 -2.99 9.86 20.18
CA LEU A 581 -2.76 10.24 18.78
C LEU A 581 -2.47 11.73 18.67
N ILE A 582 -1.19 12.08 18.58
CA ILE A 582 -0.74 13.48 18.55
C ILE A 582 -0.86 14.09 17.15
N ASP A 583 -0.59 13.29 16.13
CA ASP A 583 -0.58 13.67 14.71
C ASP A 583 -0.71 12.41 13.84
N PRO A 584 -1.90 11.76 13.82
CA PRO A 584 -2.12 10.56 13.03
C PRO A 584 -2.10 10.91 11.53
N VAL A 585 -1.35 10.16 10.73
CA VAL A 585 -1.16 10.46 9.30
C VAL A 585 -1.36 9.26 8.38
N ALA A 586 -1.24 8.03 8.88
CA ALA A 586 -1.54 6.83 8.12
C ALA A 586 -2.28 5.80 8.98
N VAL A 587 -3.15 5.00 8.36
CA VAL A 587 -3.87 3.89 8.98
C VAL A 587 -3.81 2.66 8.09
N GLU A 588 -3.58 1.50 8.69
CA GLU A 588 -3.62 0.22 8.02
C GLU A 588 -4.49 -0.77 8.81
N PRO A 589 -5.59 -1.28 8.23
CA PRO A 589 -6.43 -2.29 8.86
C PRO A 589 -5.87 -3.70 8.64
N MET A 590 -5.93 -4.55 9.66
CA MET A 590 -5.36 -5.90 9.68
C MET A 590 -6.28 -6.90 10.40
N SER A 591 -6.25 -8.18 10.00
CA SER A 591 -7.07 -9.24 10.61
C SER A 591 -6.25 -10.52 10.74
N ALA A 592 -6.04 -11.01 11.95
CA ALA A 592 -5.47 -12.35 12.16
C ALA A 592 -6.37 -13.16 13.09
N ARG A 593 -6.94 -14.27 12.60
CA ARG A 593 -7.78 -15.20 13.39
C ARG A 593 -8.81 -14.47 14.27
N TRP A 594 -9.68 -13.68 13.64
CA TRP A 594 -10.74 -12.90 14.32
C TRP A 594 -10.25 -11.76 15.23
N ALA A 595 -8.96 -11.40 15.15
CA ALA A 595 -8.44 -10.16 15.72
C ALA A 595 -8.40 -9.06 14.65
N ASP A 596 -9.46 -8.26 14.62
CA ASP A 596 -9.57 -7.09 13.73
C ASP A 596 -8.93 -5.87 14.39
N VAL A 597 -7.80 -5.41 13.83
CA VAL A 597 -7.00 -4.29 14.37
C VAL A 597 -6.80 -3.22 13.29
N ILE A 598 -6.68 -1.97 13.71
CA ILE A 598 -6.08 -0.91 12.90
C ILE A 598 -4.76 -0.46 13.52
N SER A 599 -3.73 -0.33 12.70
CA SER A 599 -2.43 0.26 13.07
C SER A 599 -2.37 1.69 12.55
N VAL A 600 -2.09 2.65 13.43
CA VAL A 600 -2.07 4.08 13.11
C VAL A 600 -0.64 4.60 13.26
N ALA A 601 -0.07 5.13 12.18
CA ALA A 601 1.18 5.88 12.22
C ALA A 601 0.91 7.30 12.74
N ASP A 602 1.54 7.66 13.85
CA ASP A 602 1.44 8.95 14.52
C ASP A 602 2.76 9.70 14.37
N PHE A 603 2.78 10.65 13.42
CA PHE A 603 3.99 11.32 12.92
C PHE A 603 4.72 12.05 14.05
N LYS A 604 4.08 13.06 14.65
CA LYS A 604 4.64 13.82 15.80
C LYS A 604 4.62 13.04 17.11
N GLY A 605 3.81 11.99 17.22
CA GLY A 605 3.87 11.06 18.36
C GLY A 605 5.05 10.08 18.29
N ARG A 606 5.70 9.98 17.12
CA ARG A 606 6.87 9.11 16.87
C ARG A 606 6.59 7.65 17.20
N GLN A 607 5.43 7.18 16.80
CA GLN A 607 4.91 5.88 17.24
C GLN A 607 3.94 5.27 16.23
N VAL A 608 3.77 3.96 16.33
CA VAL A 608 2.65 3.22 15.74
C VAL A 608 1.77 2.70 16.87
N VAL A 609 0.46 2.90 16.76
CA VAL A 609 -0.51 2.52 17.79
C VAL A 609 -1.54 1.56 17.20
N ASN A 610 -1.78 0.45 17.88
CA ASN A 610 -2.81 -0.51 17.48
C ASN A 610 -4.10 -0.33 18.29
N TYR A 611 -5.22 -0.51 17.58
CA TYR A 611 -6.56 -0.52 18.17
C TYR A 611 -7.37 -1.71 17.66
N LEU A 612 -7.94 -2.50 18.56
CA LEU A 612 -9.03 -3.42 18.21
C LEU A 612 -10.26 -2.62 17.78
N ILE A 613 -10.90 -3.06 16.71
CA ILE A 613 -12.11 -2.42 16.15
C ILE A 613 -13.39 -3.24 16.38
N ARG A 614 -13.23 -4.50 16.80
CA ARG A 614 -14.28 -5.45 17.18
C ARG A 614 -13.79 -6.37 18.30
N PRO A 615 -14.70 -6.94 19.13
CA PRO A 615 -14.33 -7.92 20.14
C PRO A 615 -13.61 -9.12 19.54
N LEU A 616 -12.65 -9.68 20.28
CA LEU A 616 -12.00 -10.94 19.94
C LEU A 616 -12.99 -12.09 20.10
N THR A 617 -13.24 -12.84 19.03
CA THR A 617 -14.17 -13.99 19.05
C THR A 617 -13.51 -15.25 18.51
N PRO A 618 -12.42 -15.76 19.14
CA PRO A 618 -11.82 -17.04 18.75
C PRO A 618 -12.87 -18.14 18.70
N TRP A 619 -13.06 -18.77 17.54
CA TRP A 619 -14.06 -19.83 17.34
C TRP A 619 -15.47 -19.47 17.80
N TYR A 620 -15.87 -18.22 17.58
CA TYR A 620 -17.19 -17.69 17.94
C TYR A 620 -17.45 -17.61 19.45
N GLU A 621 -16.43 -17.83 20.28
CA GLU A 621 -16.49 -17.60 21.72
C GLU A 621 -15.93 -16.20 22.03
N PRO A 622 -16.75 -15.27 22.56
CA PRO A 622 -16.28 -13.92 22.85
C PRO A 622 -15.27 -13.93 23.99
N LEU A 623 -14.06 -13.43 23.72
CA LEU A 623 -13.06 -13.16 24.73
C LEU A 623 -13.36 -11.81 25.39
N PHE A 624 -13.43 -11.78 26.72
CA PHE A 624 -13.68 -10.59 27.55
C PHE A 624 -15.00 -9.84 27.33
N GLY A 625 -15.98 -10.43 26.64
CA GLY A 625 -17.35 -9.90 26.54
C GLY A 625 -17.51 -8.59 25.77
N GLY A 626 -16.46 -8.08 25.11
CA GLY A 626 -16.52 -6.84 24.33
C GLY A 626 -15.20 -6.06 24.33
N LEU A 627 -15.24 -4.79 23.93
CA LEU A 627 -14.08 -3.88 23.93
C LEU A 627 -14.08 -2.95 25.15
N GLY A 628 -12.90 -2.62 25.66
CA GLY A 628 -12.71 -1.80 26.87
C GLY A 628 -13.14 -2.51 28.16
N GLU A 629 -12.87 -1.89 29.31
CA GLU A 629 -13.08 -2.47 30.65
C GLU A 629 -14.49 -3.05 30.84
N LYS A 630 -15.51 -2.38 30.29
CA LYS A 630 -16.93 -2.72 30.42
C LYS A 630 -17.48 -3.53 29.25
N GLY A 631 -16.69 -3.74 28.19
CA GLY A 631 -17.11 -4.45 26.98
C GLY A 631 -17.94 -3.62 25.99
N ASP A 632 -18.21 -2.34 26.28
CA ASP A 632 -19.09 -1.47 25.48
C ASP A 632 -18.34 -0.38 24.67
N ALA A 633 -17.01 -0.40 24.66
CA ALA A 633 -16.22 0.60 23.93
C ALA A 633 -16.29 0.39 22.41
N ASP A 634 -16.12 1.47 21.64
CA ASP A 634 -16.04 1.38 20.18
C ASP A 634 -14.71 0.80 19.68
N PHE A 635 -13.65 1.04 20.45
CA PHE A 635 -12.26 0.66 20.20
C PHE A 635 -11.57 0.28 21.51
N GLU A 636 -10.52 -0.52 21.41
CA GLU A 636 -9.63 -0.83 22.54
C GLU A 636 -8.18 -0.66 22.10
N CYS A 637 -7.36 0.02 22.90
CA CYS A 637 -5.93 0.09 22.61
C CYS A 637 -5.25 -1.22 22.95
N THR A 638 -4.48 -1.76 22.02
CA THR A 638 -3.74 -3.00 22.26
C THR A 638 -2.25 -2.82 22.42
N GLY A 639 -1.69 -1.65 22.07
CA GLY A 639 -0.30 -1.35 22.34
C GLY A 639 0.27 -0.23 21.48
N ILE A 640 1.51 0.14 21.80
CA ILE A 640 2.26 1.22 21.15
C ILE A 640 3.69 0.71 20.88
N ALA A 641 4.17 0.94 19.66
CA ALA A 641 5.58 0.80 19.29
C ALA A 641 6.18 2.18 19.06
N LYS A 642 7.39 2.42 19.56
CA LYS A 642 8.15 3.64 19.27
C LYS A 642 8.95 3.45 17.99
N ILE A 643 9.01 4.50 17.18
CA ILE A 643 9.74 4.51 15.91
C ILE A 643 10.97 5.41 16.05
N PRO A 644 12.15 5.03 15.52
CA PRO A 644 13.37 5.84 15.56
C PRO A 644 13.35 7.06 14.60
N GLY A 645 12.19 7.69 14.47
CA GLY A 645 11.95 8.87 13.64
C GLY A 645 10.48 9.28 13.65
N TYR A 646 9.99 9.81 12.53
CA TYR A 646 8.62 10.30 12.36
C TYR A 646 7.88 9.44 11.32
N PRO A 647 7.05 8.46 11.73
CA PRO A 647 6.40 7.53 10.82
C PRO A 647 5.32 8.24 10.00
N TYR A 648 5.33 8.02 8.69
CA TYR A 648 4.37 8.64 7.77
C TYR A 648 3.67 7.64 6.85
N ALA A 649 4.09 6.38 6.81
CA ALA A 649 3.37 5.31 6.14
C ALA A 649 3.46 4.01 6.94
N VAL A 650 2.38 3.24 6.92
CA VAL A 650 2.29 1.89 7.47
C VAL A 650 1.62 1.03 6.41
N SER A 651 2.19 -0.13 6.13
CA SER A 651 1.68 -1.04 5.11
C SER A 651 1.92 -2.48 5.51
N GLY A 652 0.85 -3.23 5.69
CA GLY A 652 0.90 -4.57 6.23
C GLY A 652 0.26 -5.60 5.30
N ALA A 653 0.59 -6.85 5.57
CA ALA A 653 0.03 -8.01 4.91
C ALA A 653 -0.04 -9.18 5.89
N GLU A 654 -0.88 -10.15 5.56
CA GLU A 654 -0.92 -11.41 6.30
C GLU A 654 0.43 -12.12 6.20
N VAL A 655 0.83 -12.75 7.29
CA VAL A 655 1.93 -13.70 7.38
C VAL A 655 1.29 -15.11 7.30
N PRO A 656 1.22 -15.71 6.10
CA PRO A 656 0.38 -16.89 5.82
C PRO A 656 0.92 -18.22 6.33
#